data_AF-A0A0V0QE98-F1
#
_entry.id   AF-A0A0V0QE98-F1
#
_cell.length_a   1.000
_cell.length_b   1.000
_cell.length_c   1.000
_cell.angle_alpha   90.00
_cell.angle_beta   90.00
_cell.angle_gamma   90.00
#
_symmetry.space_group_name_H-M   'P 1'
#
loop_
_entity.id
_entity.type
_entity.pdbx_description
1 polymer ?
#
loop_
_entity_poly.entity_id
_entity_poly.type
_entity_poly.pdbx_seq_one_letter_code
_entity_poly.pdbx_strand_id
1 'polypeptide(L)'
;MEHPEYIYQSPHVYREEINQKDLLLTQNLMINQEEFSRKQLKKIKCKICKEILRFPIKKCSLCGGQACSYCFLEVLGERNKYQIQSGCILDEDQLQEHNLQNENIISIDAIQSYNKLSSLQRNQFSVLFILNQVKVRCPFGRQNDQLFENLKKQENGENEQHIQKIQKIKDEQNSYCAEILDYKDFYQHAKNCQYRILTCTKKNCGEFFLQSQREQHQKECNYQIIQCEFCKLENYRIFIKNHQKAKICHKECAHCQKDVGIWHYQQHVNQECEARKIQCKGCKEIFSVQEFQIHEQKCQEREYICECKMTVKKKNQESHKKSLECHNKSMENLNLQLQSYDNFQNQIQLKLKSFGREIGQVQKDQQYFFEKLKEKQDKVKEQLTSLEELDLEKPLLQSYYTHAKIQKKTVKPFINALVEQISFCDHSNTINVKSNQQNGKNTENQGQSINFLTSYKQLSQSIQNNPDFLSMMVISSTNKNCEQCQNFHYEYERLSQFADKFIKSFIIDCEQMWENNQHEREHFRICDPENLKNWPLINFYQPEKEVPNPYLQNDKKAIIPKEIKYQGELAAESILGHAYLLMPDFTWRVKNNEDFQELREDISIPVKVLYFQKEMSENDEIFLKGLASEFRLRADIAIIDENFKELQDFYEIFYYPELVIEKWNQQELKFERIKYNGGKKFESMRAFINRHALRQKKQIYFSEFQQKLSLEMKKLENIDQIKEIILNKQNSWDLIQIKRVGKQEQNERLLEHLKEKYETLFDYYELIIENEEQENQLKNELKIKNLPAIIVYPYKKSGILGFEVILGNDDYISVANKLFEYIQSSEQLVDQKYFQRFVKTAFQQNKSAVVWFYENNKQNSKYYQLLIHSLSNIKKFGKYLNFGKYLNPEKEELEKFEIDQLPFVIGLSGGLNNKQEKGQQQETKRLDFSKDFTFSNLYSYISDLAYVKQNQILEEQKVEEANSQEDFEKFCISQNKPCVIGFLSQIEKDKFELDLENLNKLRRHFIDQNYSWVWVDGICHSESLKQLKKQEQNLPFIIYYDNQKNRYKDFKEKDFTVQSMMYYLKQVEKNRKKKKFYTYLDDPLEMDVRDCKKINQEQKVRKYQEL
;
A
#
# COMPACT_ATOMS: atom_id res chain seq x y z
N MET A 1 72.61 6.11 -3.20
CA MET A 1 72.45 7.44 -2.57
C MET A 1 72.27 8.40 -3.73
N GLU A 2 71.04 8.80 -4.03
CA GLU A 2 70.75 9.58 -5.24
C GLU A 2 69.77 10.73 -4.95
N HIS A 3 70.07 11.86 -5.58
CA HIS A 3 69.41 13.16 -5.60
C HIS A 3 69.20 13.52 -7.09
N PRO A 4 68.45 14.58 -7.47
CA PRO A 4 67.31 15.23 -6.82
C PRO A 4 66.16 15.48 -7.85
N GLU A 5 65.37 16.53 -7.63
CA GLU A 5 64.22 17.03 -8.40
C GLU A 5 64.57 17.56 -9.81
N TYR A 6 63.59 17.65 -10.72
CA TYR A 6 63.11 18.93 -11.30
C TYR A 6 61.80 18.76 -12.12
N ILE A 7 61.30 19.86 -12.70
CA ILE A 7 59.94 20.10 -13.23
C ILE A 7 60.00 20.35 -14.76
N TYR A 8 58.94 20.06 -15.57
CA TYR A 8 58.38 20.97 -16.63
C TYR A 8 57.22 20.43 -17.52
N GLN A 9 56.19 21.27 -17.68
CA GLN A 9 55.41 21.65 -18.90
C GLN A 9 54.61 20.66 -19.81
N SER A 10 53.85 21.29 -20.73
CA SER A 10 52.85 20.83 -21.74
C SER A 10 53.21 21.53 -23.10
N PRO A 11 52.44 21.57 -24.24
CA PRO A 11 51.14 20.99 -24.62
C PRO A 11 51.08 20.42 -26.10
N HIS A 12 49.85 20.26 -26.65
CA HIS A 12 49.45 20.02 -28.07
C HIS A 12 49.55 18.57 -28.62
N VAL A 13 48.50 17.89 -29.11
CA VAL A 13 47.44 18.16 -30.15
C VAL A 13 47.83 17.64 -31.55
N TYR A 14 47.08 16.66 -32.07
CA TYR A 14 46.52 16.65 -33.45
C TYR A 14 45.31 15.69 -33.55
N ARG A 15 44.80 15.44 -34.76
CA ARG A 15 43.44 14.95 -35.09
C ARG A 15 43.44 13.79 -36.11
N GLU A 16 42.25 13.19 -36.30
CA GLU A 16 41.83 12.43 -37.51
C GLU A 16 42.55 11.05 -37.72
N GLU A 17 41.98 10.02 -38.38
CA GLU A 17 40.68 9.88 -39.05
C GLU A 17 40.08 8.44 -38.98
N ILE A 18 39.10 8.16 -39.86
CA ILE A 18 38.15 7.03 -39.86
C ILE A 18 38.64 5.85 -40.72
N ASN A 19 38.30 4.60 -40.34
CA ASN A 19 37.71 3.63 -41.29
C ASN A 19 37.10 2.36 -40.66
N GLN A 20 36.12 1.79 -41.38
CA GLN A 20 35.52 0.47 -41.20
C GLN A 20 35.93 -0.45 -42.36
N LYS A 21 35.85 -1.77 -42.20
CA LYS A 21 35.58 -2.71 -43.31
C LYS A 21 35.21 -4.12 -42.85
N ASP A 22 34.56 -4.85 -43.75
CA ASP A 22 33.84 -6.10 -43.47
C ASP A 22 34.48 -7.37 -44.07
N LEU A 23 34.00 -8.50 -43.53
CA LEU A 23 33.66 -9.74 -44.25
C LEU A 23 34.74 -10.75 -44.72
N LEU A 24 34.30 -12.03 -44.70
CA LEU A 24 34.78 -13.22 -45.44
C LEU A 24 36.16 -13.81 -45.05
N LEU A 25 36.46 -15.11 -45.26
CA LEU A 25 35.68 -16.38 -45.23
C LEU A 25 36.67 -17.57 -45.38
N THR A 26 36.31 -18.79 -44.91
CA THR A 26 36.87 -20.12 -45.36
C THR A 26 38.38 -20.40 -45.14
N GLN A 27 38.90 -21.64 -45.10
CA GLN A 27 38.39 -22.97 -44.67
C GLN A 27 39.61 -23.92 -44.44
N ASN A 28 39.33 -25.20 -44.12
CA ASN A 28 40.26 -26.36 -44.05
C ASN A 28 41.12 -26.51 -42.78
N LEU A 29 41.55 -27.71 -42.36
CA LEU A 29 40.92 -29.06 -42.24
C LEU A 29 41.97 -30.03 -41.62
N MET A 30 41.53 -31.22 -41.15
CA MET A 30 42.35 -32.41 -40.79
C MET A 30 43.19 -32.37 -39.48
N ILE A 31 43.48 -33.49 -38.78
CA ILE A 31 42.82 -34.82 -38.61
C ILE A 31 43.38 -35.50 -37.34
N ASN A 32 42.56 -36.23 -36.56
CA ASN A 32 42.79 -37.62 -36.10
C ASN A 32 41.66 -38.15 -35.16
N GLN A 33 41.65 -39.46 -34.91
CA GLN A 33 40.54 -40.21 -34.30
C GLN A 33 41.05 -41.30 -33.33
N GLU A 34 40.19 -41.73 -32.38
CA GLU A 34 40.02 -43.11 -31.84
C GLU A 34 39.06 -43.06 -30.62
N GLU A 35 38.22 -44.05 -30.29
CA GLU A 35 37.44 -44.95 -31.16
C GLU A 35 36.14 -45.43 -30.44
N PHE A 36 35.06 -45.67 -31.21
CA PHE A 36 33.94 -46.63 -31.05
C PHE A 36 33.22 -46.92 -29.68
N SER A 37 31.95 -47.35 -29.60
CA SER A 37 30.97 -47.85 -30.59
C SER A 37 29.51 -47.58 -30.11
N ARG A 38 28.55 -47.09 -30.93
CA ARG A 38 27.52 -47.81 -31.76
C ARG A 38 26.29 -48.33 -30.97
N LYS A 39 25.03 -48.44 -31.45
CA LYS A 39 24.21 -48.29 -32.71
C LYS A 39 22.74 -47.99 -32.22
N GLN A 40 21.68 -47.53 -32.93
CA GLN A 40 21.28 -46.97 -34.26
C GLN A 40 20.11 -45.97 -33.95
N LEU A 41 19.66 -44.96 -34.74
CA LEU A 41 19.27 -44.79 -36.17
C LEU A 41 17.90 -45.41 -36.54
N LYS A 42 17.04 -44.84 -37.41
CA LYS A 42 17.06 -43.70 -38.40
C LYS A 42 15.69 -42.94 -38.33
N LYS A 43 15.22 -42.00 -39.19
CA LYS A 43 15.51 -41.53 -40.58
C LYS A 43 15.03 -40.05 -40.75
N ILE A 44 15.33 -39.37 -41.87
CA ILE A 44 14.93 -37.96 -42.19
C ILE A 44 14.62 -37.82 -43.71
N LYS A 45 13.81 -36.80 -44.11
CA LYS A 45 13.69 -36.03 -45.41
C LYS A 45 12.21 -35.87 -45.87
N CYS A 46 11.77 -34.85 -46.64
CA CYS A 46 12.45 -33.76 -47.37
C CYS A 46 11.57 -32.48 -47.46
N LYS A 47 12.04 -31.40 -48.13
CA LYS A 47 11.26 -30.15 -48.40
C LYS A 47 11.61 -29.57 -49.80
N ILE A 48 10.65 -28.87 -50.43
CA ILE A 48 10.75 -27.97 -51.61
C ILE A 48 11.07 -28.62 -52.99
N CYS A 49 10.14 -28.55 -53.98
CA CYS A 49 10.18 -27.64 -55.16
C CYS A 49 9.16 -28.00 -56.29
N LYS A 50 8.87 -27.01 -57.17
CA LYS A 50 8.16 -27.03 -58.48
C LYS A 50 6.63 -26.89 -58.58
N GLU A 51 6.21 -26.44 -59.77
CA GLU A 51 4.94 -25.78 -60.10
C GLU A 51 4.08 -26.53 -61.16
N ILE A 52 2.90 -25.96 -61.44
CA ILE A 52 2.22 -25.93 -62.76
C ILE A 52 1.42 -27.17 -63.24
N LEU A 53 0.10 -26.93 -63.39
CA LEU A 53 -0.90 -27.56 -64.30
C LEU A 53 -1.05 -29.10 -64.34
N ARG A 54 -2.21 -29.61 -63.91
CA ARG A 54 -3.35 -29.91 -64.83
C ARG A 54 -4.63 -30.41 -64.11
N PHE A 55 -5.78 -29.94 -64.62
CA PHE A 55 -7.12 -30.54 -64.43
C PHE A 55 -7.25 -31.85 -65.25
N PRO A 56 -8.13 -32.80 -64.89
CA PRO A 56 -9.56 -32.66 -65.22
C PRO A 56 -10.57 -33.12 -64.16
N ILE A 57 -11.74 -32.48 -64.20
CA ILE A 57 -12.97 -32.89 -63.52
C ILE A 57 -13.49 -34.20 -64.15
N LYS A 58 -13.95 -35.14 -63.32
CA LYS A 58 -15.05 -36.05 -63.70
C LYS A 58 -16.23 -35.85 -62.75
N LYS A 59 -17.43 -35.74 -63.34
CA LYS A 59 -18.68 -35.44 -62.63
C LYS A 59 -19.21 -36.69 -61.93
N CYS A 60 -19.76 -36.55 -60.72
CA CYS A 60 -20.78 -37.48 -60.24
C CYS A 60 -22.05 -37.25 -61.05
N SER A 61 -22.67 -38.32 -61.57
CA SER A 61 -23.76 -38.24 -62.55
C SER A 61 -25.17 -38.17 -61.95
N LEU A 62 -25.32 -38.02 -60.62
CA LEU A 62 -26.61 -38.16 -59.92
C LEU A 62 -26.98 -37.02 -58.97
N CYS A 63 -26.09 -36.06 -58.68
CA CYS A 63 -26.40 -34.91 -57.81
C CYS A 63 -25.56 -33.67 -58.18
N GLY A 64 -26.05 -32.87 -59.13
CA GLY A 64 -25.39 -31.64 -59.57
C GLY A 64 -25.35 -30.59 -58.45
N GLY A 65 -24.24 -30.51 -57.73
CA GLY A 65 -24.13 -29.85 -56.42
C GLY A 65 -24.30 -28.32 -56.40
N GLN A 66 -25.53 -27.84 -56.48
CA GLN A 66 -25.97 -26.64 -55.77
C GLN A 66 -26.83 -27.07 -54.58
N ALA A 67 -26.35 -26.84 -53.36
CA ALA A 67 -27.08 -27.14 -52.15
C ALA A 67 -28.15 -26.06 -51.87
N CYS A 68 -29.33 -26.21 -52.46
CA CYS A 68 -30.52 -25.51 -52.01
C CYS A 68 -31.09 -26.16 -50.75
N SER A 69 -31.78 -25.38 -49.91
CA SER A 69 -32.45 -25.85 -48.69
C SER A 69 -33.78 -26.55 -48.99
N TYR A 70 -34.26 -27.29 -47.98
CA TYR A 70 -35.52 -28.07 -47.88
C TYR A 70 -35.55 -29.54 -48.37
N CYS A 71 -36.39 -30.32 -47.68
CA CYS A 71 -36.85 -31.68 -47.96
C CYS A 71 -35.81 -32.83 -47.92
N PHE A 72 -35.71 -33.51 -46.76
CA PHE A 72 -36.58 -34.67 -46.51
C PHE A 72 -36.67 -35.05 -45.02
N LEU A 73 -37.72 -35.80 -44.65
CA LEU A 73 -37.97 -36.36 -43.32
C LEU A 73 -38.39 -37.84 -43.48
N GLU A 74 -38.25 -38.62 -42.41
CA GLU A 74 -38.62 -40.04 -42.28
C GLU A 74 -37.86 -41.08 -43.14
N VAL A 75 -37.41 -42.17 -42.48
CA VAL A 75 -37.96 -43.54 -42.62
C VAL A 75 -37.11 -44.51 -41.76
N LEU A 76 -37.75 -45.14 -40.76
CA LEU A 76 -37.25 -46.24 -39.88
C LEU A 76 -36.05 -45.94 -38.94
N GLY A 77 -35.93 -46.56 -37.75
CA GLY A 77 -36.93 -47.40 -37.05
C GLY A 77 -36.42 -48.10 -35.77
N GLU A 78 -37.32 -48.21 -34.78
CA GLU A 78 -37.37 -49.15 -33.64
C GLU A 78 -36.43 -49.04 -32.39
N ARG A 79 -37.05 -49.40 -31.24
CA ARG A 79 -36.51 -49.82 -29.92
C ARG A 79 -35.74 -48.82 -29.03
N ASN A 80 -36.46 -48.25 -28.06
CA ASN A 80 -36.70 -48.98 -26.79
C ASN A 80 -37.90 -48.43 -26.01
N LYS A 81 -38.54 -49.29 -25.20
CA LYS A 81 -39.64 -48.91 -24.29
C LYS A 81 -39.10 -48.61 -22.89
N TYR A 82 -39.54 -47.51 -22.28
CA TYR A 82 -39.73 -47.41 -20.83
C TYR A 82 -40.97 -46.55 -20.54
N GLN A 83 -41.78 -46.98 -19.57
CA GLN A 83 -42.92 -46.21 -19.07
C GLN A 83 -42.45 -45.27 -17.95
N ILE A 84 -42.87 -44.01 -18.01
CA ILE A 84 -42.95 -43.13 -16.83
C ILE A 84 -44.35 -42.47 -16.85
N GLN A 85 -44.88 -42.16 -15.67
CA GLN A 85 -46.30 -41.88 -15.45
C GLN A 85 -46.71 -40.42 -15.77
N SER A 86 -48.03 -40.24 -15.88
CA SER A 86 -48.74 -38.96 -16.01
C SER A 86 -48.54 -38.01 -14.83
N GLY A 87 -48.51 -36.69 -15.10
CA GLY A 87 -48.65 -35.66 -14.07
C GLY A 87 -48.86 -34.25 -14.65
N CYS A 88 -49.69 -33.46 -13.97
CA CYS A 88 -49.90 -32.00 -14.11
C CYS A 88 -50.48 -31.46 -15.44
N ILE A 89 -51.78 -31.17 -15.40
CA ILE A 89 -52.46 -30.13 -16.20
C ILE A 89 -52.12 -28.76 -15.59
N LEU A 90 -52.05 -27.70 -16.41
CA LEU A 90 -52.20 -26.30 -16.00
C LEU A 90 -53.02 -25.54 -17.07
N ASP A 91 -53.76 -24.51 -16.65
CA ASP A 91 -54.85 -23.88 -17.42
C ASP A 91 -54.39 -22.93 -18.55
N GLU A 92 -55.28 -22.73 -19.53
CA GLU A 92 -55.07 -21.80 -20.67
C GLU A 92 -55.50 -20.33 -20.36
N ASP A 93 -56.20 -20.09 -19.25
CA ASP A 93 -56.96 -18.85 -18.97
C ASP A 93 -56.13 -17.64 -18.45
N GLN A 94 -54.82 -17.56 -18.71
CA GLN A 94 -53.96 -16.43 -18.29
C GLN A 94 -53.14 -15.76 -19.41
N LEU A 95 -53.54 -15.89 -20.68
CA LEU A 95 -52.81 -15.33 -21.83
C LEU A 95 -53.62 -14.39 -22.74
N GLN A 96 -54.71 -13.79 -22.26
CA GLN A 96 -55.51 -12.80 -23.00
C GLN A 96 -55.80 -11.49 -22.24
N GLU A 97 -54.76 -10.79 -21.76
CA GLU A 97 -54.92 -9.33 -21.53
C GLU A 97 -53.59 -8.56 -21.60
N HIS A 98 -53.14 -8.21 -22.81
CA HIS A 98 -52.64 -6.86 -23.15
C HIS A 98 -52.20 -6.72 -24.63
N ASN A 99 -52.42 -5.53 -25.18
CA ASN A 99 -51.73 -4.95 -26.36
C ASN A 99 -51.98 -5.57 -27.75
N LEU A 100 -53.23 -5.53 -28.22
CA LEU A 100 -53.52 -5.39 -29.67
C LEU A 100 -53.77 -3.92 -30.02
N GLN A 101 -52.71 -3.18 -30.37
CA GLN A 101 -52.71 -2.01 -31.27
C GLN A 101 -51.34 -1.29 -31.22
N ASN A 102 -50.42 -1.68 -32.11
CA ASN A 102 -49.42 -0.84 -32.82
C ASN A 102 -48.54 -1.74 -33.71
N GLU A 103 -47.69 -1.15 -34.55
CA GLU A 103 -46.85 -1.88 -35.53
C GLU A 103 -45.97 -2.98 -34.91
N ASN A 104 -45.65 -4.03 -35.70
CA ASN A 104 -44.82 -5.19 -35.31
C ASN A 104 -43.34 -4.82 -35.05
N ILE A 105 -43.08 -4.12 -33.94
CA ILE A 105 -41.76 -3.69 -33.48
C ILE A 105 -41.35 -4.55 -32.27
N ILE A 106 -40.60 -5.61 -32.52
CA ILE A 106 -40.14 -6.54 -31.48
C ILE A 106 -38.90 -5.96 -30.77
N SER A 107 -38.87 -6.03 -29.44
CA SER A 107 -37.72 -5.57 -28.66
C SER A 107 -36.53 -6.52 -28.80
N ILE A 108 -35.31 -5.96 -28.79
CA ILE A 108 -34.08 -6.76 -28.82
C ILE A 108 -33.94 -7.64 -27.57
N ASP A 109 -34.48 -7.21 -26.42
CA ASP A 109 -34.48 -7.99 -25.18
C ASP A 109 -35.29 -9.29 -25.32
N ALA A 110 -36.40 -9.28 -26.08
CA ALA A 110 -37.15 -10.51 -26.40
C ALA A 110 -36.33 -11.45 -27.30
N ILE A 111 -35.63 -10.92 -28.32
CA ILE A 111 -34.77 -11.71 -29.22
C ILE A 111 -33.56 -12.29 -28.45
N GLN A 112 -32.98 -11.54 -27.52
CA GLN A 112 -31.90 -12.05 -26.65
C GLN A 112 -32.42 -13.10 -25.67
N SER A 113 -33.62 -12.94 -25.12
CA SER A 113 -34.24 -13.93 -24.23
C SER A 113 -34.55 -15.24 -24.96
N TYR A 114 -35.08 -15.17 -26.19
CA TYR A 114 -35.25 -16.35 -27.06
C TYR A 114 -33.93 -17.09 -27.31
N ASN A 115 -32.83 -16.36 -27.53
CA ASN A 115 -31.50 -16.96 -27.73
C ASN A 115 -30.89 -17.59 -26.46
N LYS A 116 -31.40 -17.27 -25.26
CA LYS A 116 -31.01 -17.92 -23.99
C LYS A 116 -31.76 -19.23 -23.72
N LEU A 117 -32.85 -19.52 -24.43
CA LEU A 117 -33.60 -20.77 -24.31
C LEU A 117 -32.74 -21.99 -24.71
N SER A 118 -33.03 -23.16 -24.16
CA SER A 118 -32.37 -24.41 -24.58
C SER A 118 -32.63 -24.73 -26.06
N SER A 119 -31.82 -25.62 -26.65
CA SER A 119 -32.05 -26.13 -28.00
C SER A 119 -33.41 -26.82 -28.15
N LEU A 120 -33.85 -27.52 -27.10
CA LEU A 120 -35.16 -28.19 -27.05
C LEU A 120 -36.32 -27.17 -27.14
N GLN A 121 -36.24 -26.09 -26.36
CA GLN A 121 -37.24 -25.01 -26.36
C GLN A 121 -37.23 -24.19 -27.66
N ARG A 122 -36.07 -23.94 -28.26
CA ARG A 122 -36.00 -23.21 -29.55
C ARG A 122 -36.63 -23.98 -30.70
N ASN A 123 -36.50 -25.31 -30.71
CA ASN A 123 -37.10 -26.17 -31.74
C ASN A 123 -38.64 -26.20 -31.72
N GLN A 124 -39.29 -25.71 -30.66
CA GLN A 124 -40.75 -25.63 -30.57
C GLN A 124 -41.35 -24.35 -31.21
N PHE A 125 -40.51 -23.38 -31.60
CA PHE A 125 -40.96 -22.09 -32.13
C PHE A 125 -40.53 -21.85 -33.58
N SER A 126 -41.49 -21.78 -34.51
CA SER A 126 -41.30 -21.63 -35.95
C SER A 126 -40.98 -20.19 -36.40
N VAL A 127 -39.98 -19.53 -35.78
CA VAL A 127 -39.73 -18.08 -35.91
C VAL A 127 -39.20 -17.64 -37.28
N LEU A 128 -38.61 -18.54 -38.08
CA LEU A 128 -37.90 -18.22 -39.33
C LEU A 128 -38.73 -17.45 -40.37
N PHE A 129 -40.06 -17.60 -40.38
CA PHE A 129 -40.92 -16.89 -41.33
C PHE A 129 -41.22 -15.44 -40.92
N ILE A 130 -41.11 -15.11 -39.63
CA ILE A 130 -41.51 -13.81 -39.07
C ILE A 130 -40.41 -12.76 -39.24
N LEU A 131 -39.14 -13.15 -39.08
CA LEU A 131 -37.99 -12.21 -39.04
C LEU A 131 -37.83 -11.34 -40.30
N ASN A 132 -38.34 -11.78 -41.45
CA ASN A 132 -38.30 -11.01 -42.70
C ASN A 132 -39.30 -9.85 -42.77
N GLN A 133 -40.23 -9.72 -41.81
CA GLN A 133 -41.18 -8.59 -41.71
C GLN A 133 -41.03 -7.79 -40.40
N VAL A 134 -40.09 -8.14 -39.53
CA VAL A 134 -39.88 -7.43 -38.25
C VAL A 134 -39.09 -6.14 -38.49
N LYS A 135 -39.68 -5.02 -38.07
CA LYS A 135 -38.97 -3.76 -37.90
C LYS A 135 -38.35 -3.69 -36.50
N VAL A 136 -37.12 -3.23 -36.40
CA VAL A 136 -36.36 -3.09 -35.15
C VAL A 136 -35.98 -1.62 -34.97
N ARG A 137 -36.27 -1.05 -33.80
CA ARG A 137 -35.76 0.27 -33.41
C ARG A 137 -34.31 0.14 -32.92
N CYS A 138 -33.44 1.06 -33.32
CA CYS A 138 -32.04 1.05 -32.94
C CYS A 138 -31.84 1.08 -31.39
N PRO A 139 -31.02 0.18 -30.79
CA PRO A 139 -30.89 0.06 -29.34
C PRO A 139 -29.87 1.02 -28.70
N PHE A 140 -29.06 1.75 -29.46
CA PHE A 140 -27.97 2.61 -28.96
C PHE A 140 -28.42 3.90 -28.21
N GLY A 141 -29.61 3.87 -27.61
CA GLY A 141 -29.88 4.56 -26.34
C GLY A 141 -29.69 3.57 -25.18
N ARG A 142 -30.69 2.70 -24.96
CA ARG A 142 -30.73 1.72 -23.83
C ARG A 142 -29.50 0.82 -23.68
N GLN A 143 -28.81 0.46 -24.77
CA GLN A 143 -27.58 -0.35 -24.67
C GLN A 143 -26.39 0.45 -24.10
N ASN A 144 -26.38 1.78 -24.25
CA ASN A 144 -25.39 2.63 -23.59
C ASN A 144 -25.67 2.70 -22.07
N ASP A 145 -26.95 2.72 -21.66
CA ASP A 145 -27.34 2.64 -20.24
C ASP A 145 -26.93 1.32 -19.58
N GLN A 146 -27.18 0.18 -20.25
CA GLN A 146 -26.73 -1.13 -19.76
C GLN A 146 -25.20 -1.24 -19.70
N LEU A 147 -24.49 -0.69 -20.69
CA LEU A 147 -23.01 -0.65 -20.67
C LEU A 147 -22.50 0.19 -19.49
N PHE A 148 -23.11 1.35 -19.24
CA PHE A 148 -22.76 2.24 -18.13
C PHE A 148 -22.99 1.56 -16.77
N GLU A 149 -24.17 0.97 -16.56
CA GLU A 149 -24.49 0.25 -15.32
C GLU A 149 -23.61 -0.99 -15.10
N ASN A 150 -23.17 -1.67 -16.17
CA ASN A 150 -22.22 -2.78 -16.05
C ASN A 150 -20.81 -2.30 -15.70
N LEU A 151 -20.31 -1.22 -16.32
CA LEU A 151 -19.01 -0.63 -15.97
C LEU A 151 -18.98 -0.12 -14.52
N LYS A 152 -20.04 0.56 -14.10
CA LYS A 152 -20.26 1.05 -12.72
C LYS A 152 -20.36 -0.06 -11.67
N LYS A 153 -20.60 -1.32 -12.09
CA LYS A 153 -20.59 -2.54 -11.25
C LYS A 153 -19.29 -3.33 -11.36
N GLN A 154 -18.38 -2.99 -12.27
CA GLN A 154 -17.10 -3.66 -12.48
C GLN A 154 -15.90 -2.81 -11.98
N GLU A 155 -16.00 -1.48 -12.01
CA GLU A 155 -14.99 -0.59 -11.42
C GLU A 155 -15.33 -0.27 -9.96
N ASN A 156 -14.63 -0.90 -9.00
CA ASN A 156 -14.76 -0.67 -7.56
C ASN A 156 -14.19 0.72 -7.13
N GLY A 157 -14.77 1.81 -7.62
CA GLY A 157 -14.47 3.19 -7.22
C GLY A 157 -13.14 3.77 -7.72
N GLU A 158 -12.16 2.96 -8.12
CA GLU A 158 -10.79 3.42 -8.45
C GLU A 158 -10.67 4.31 -9.71
N ASN A 159 -11.74 4.53 -10.49
CA ASN A 159 -11.66 5.17 -11.82
C ASN A 159 -12.79 6.16 -12.13
N GLU A 160 -13.21 6.95 -11.14
CA GLU A 160 -14.31 7.92 -11.22
C GLU A 160 -14.28 8.83 -12.47
N GLN A 161 -13.09 9.19 -12.96
CA GLN A 161 -12.93 10.00 -14.19
C GLN A 161 -13.40 9.31 -15.48
N HIS A 162 -13.39 7.98 -15.57
CA HIS A 162 -14.00 7.25 -16.68
C HIS A 162 -15.53 7.35 -16.62
N ILE A 163 -16.11 7.12 -15.44
CA ILE A 163 -17.56 7.20 -15.21
C ILE A 163 -18.06 8.63 -15.50
N GLN A 164 -17.37 9.66 -14.99
CA GLN A 164 -17.68 11.07 -15.27
C GLN A 164 -17.57 11.43 -16.77
N LYS A 165 -16.60 10.86 -17.52
CA LYS A 165 -16.51 11.06 -18.98
C LYS A 165 -17.66 10.41 -19.74
N ILE A 166 -18.06 9.19 -19.37
CA ILE A 166 -19.18 8.50 -20.03
C ILE A 166 -20.51 9.18 -19.68
N GLN A 167 -20.67 9.64 -18.43
CA GLN A 167 -21.81 10.46 -18.01
C GLN A 167 -21.87 11.76 -18.82
N LYS A 168 -20.74 12.47 -19.01
CA LYS A 168 -20.70 13.68 -19.85
C LYS A 168 -21.09 13.40 -21.32
N ILE A 169 -20.70 12.26 -21.90
CA ILE A 169 -21.15 11.85 -23.25
C ILE A 169 -22.67 11.61 -23.27
N LYS A 170 -23.24 11.08 -22.19
CA LYS A 170 -24.69 10.88 -22.02
C LYS A 170 -25.43 12.20 -21.81
N ASP A 171 -24.88 13.14 -21.05
CA ASP A 171 -25.46 14.47 -20.79
C ASP A 171 -25.40 15.37 -22.05
N GLU A 172 -24.40 15.17 -22.91
CA GLU A 172 -24.33 15.79 -24.24
C GLU A 172 -25.29 15.14 -25.26
N GLN A 173 -25.81 13.93 -24.98
CA GLN A 173 -26.77 13.21 -25.82
C GLN A 173 -28.23 13.60 -25.51
N ASN A 174 -28.63 14.83 -25.88
CA ASN A 174 -30.05 15.21 -26.00
C ASN A 174 -30.80 14.51 -27.15
N SER A 175 -30.18 13.53 -27.84
CA SER A 175 -30.81 12.69 -28.85
C SER A 175 -30.26 11.27 -28.82
N TYR A 176 -31.15 10.30 -28.99
CA TYR A 176 -30.85 8.88 -29.20
C TYR A 176 -31.22 8.50 -30.63
N CYS A 177 -30.65 7.40 -31.15
CA CYS A 177 -31.00 6.93 -32.47
C CYS A 177 -32.44 6.38 -32.50
N ALA A 178 -33.36 7.15 -33.05
CA ALA A 178 -34.78 6.81 -33.15
C ALA A 178 -35.15 5.98 -34.40
N GLU A 179 -34.19 5.69 -35.29
CA GLU A 179 -34.45 4.94 -36.54
C GLU A 179 -35.09 3.57 -36.28
N ILE A 180 -36.09 3.26 -37.09
CA ILE A 180 -36.84 2.00 -37.14
C ILE A 180 -36.56 1.38 -38.51
N LEU A 181 -36.00 0.17 -38.52
CA LEU A 181 -35.37 -0.43 -39.71
C LEU A 181 -35.79 -1.89 -39.85
N ASP A 182 -35.86 -2.41 -41.06
CA ASP A 182 -36.04 -3.85 -41.28
C ASP A 182 -34.88 -4.64 -40.66
N TYR A 183 -35.16 -5.83 -40.11
CA TYR A 183 -34.16 -6.69 -39.46
C TYR A 183 -32.92 -6.98 -40.32
N LYS A 184 -33.08 -7.00 -41.66
CA LYS A 184 -31.99 -7.17 -42.64
C LYS A 184 -31.00 -6.00 -42.64
N ASP A 185 -31.48 -4.77 -42.50
CA ASP A 185 -30.70 -3.53 -42.55
C ASP A 185 -30.19 -3.12 -41.17
N PHE A 186 -30.89 -3.58 -40.11
CA PHE A 186 -30.54 -3.36 -38.71
C PHE A 186 -29.05 -3.59 -38.42
N TYR A 187 -28.45 -4.69 -38.88
CA TYR A 187 -27.03 -4.98 -38.65
C TYR A 187 -26.09 -3.96 -39.30
N GLN A 188 -26.43 -3.46 -40.48
CA GLN A 188 -25.60 -2.50 -41.22
C GLN A 188 -25.75 -1.09 -40.66
N HIS A 189 -26.95 -0.69 -40.22
CA HIS A 189 -27.11 0.52 -39.40
C HIS A 189 -26.37 0.36 -38.07
N ALA A 190 -26.58 -0.72 -37.31
CA ALA A 190 -26.00 -0.90 -35.98
C ALA A 190 -24.46 -0.88 -35.98
N LYS A 191 -23.85 -1.33 -37.07
CA LYS A 191 -22.39 -1.23 -37.28
C LYS A 191 -21.90 0.22 -37.43
N ASN A 192 -22.71 1.08 -38.05
CA ASN A 192 -22.36 2.43 -38.51
C ASN A 192 -23.10 3.58 -37.76
N CYS A 193 -24.01 3.26 -36.84
CA CYS A 193 -24.87 4.19 -36.12
C CYS A 193 -24.05 5.29 -35.43
N GLN A 194 -24.35 6.55 -35.71
CA GLN A 194 -23.57 7.70 -35.22
C GLN A 194 -23.53 7.79 -33.68
N TYR A 195 -24.57 7.28 -33.00
CA TYR A 195 -24.73 7.26 -31.54
C TYR A 195 -24.07 6.06 -30.84
N ARG A 196 -23.51 5.11 -31.60
CA ARG A 196 -22.80 3.96 -31.06
C ARG A 196 -21.52 4.43 -30.34
N ILE A 197 -21.37 4.06 -29.07
CA ILE A 197 -20.12 4.26 -28.33
C ILE A 197 -19.06 3.28 -28.87
N LEU A 198 -17.86 3.81 -29.13
CA LEU A 198 -16.65 3.08 -29.45
C LEU A 198 -15.60 3.32 -28.35
N THR A 199 -14.75 2.32 -28.10
CA THR A 199 -13.51 2.49 -27.33
C THR A 199 -12.33 2.69 -28.27
N CYS A 200 -11.35 3.53 -27.89
CA CYS A 200 -10.17 3.76 -28.70
C CYS A 200 -9.32 2.49 -28.86
N THR A 201 -9.07 2.06 -30.10
CA THR A 201 -8.23 0.88 -30.42
C THR A 201 -6.73 1.15 -30.33
N LYS A 202 -6.29 2.37 -29.98
CA LYS A 202 -4.89 2.67 -29.70
C LYS A 202 -4.52 2.18 -28.30
N LYS A 203 -3.51 1.31 -28.23
CA LYS A 203 -2.97 0.75 -26.98
C LYS A 203 -2.73 1.86 -25.95
N ASN A 204 -3.19 1.63 -24.72
CA ASN A 204 -3.17 2.56 -23.58
C ASN A 204 -4.11 3.78 -23.65
N CYS A 205 -4.93 3.97 -24.69
CA CYS A 205 -5.82 5.13 -24.74
C CYS A 205 -7.08 5.00 -23.87
N GLY A 206 -7.79 3.86 -23.94
CA GLY A 206 -8.97 3.56 -23.10
C GLY A 206 -10.22 4.42 -23.34
N GLU A 207 -10.10 5.63 -23.89
CA GLU A 207 -11.21 6.57 -24.01
C GLU A 207 -12.37 6.06 -24.88
N PHE A 208 -13.58 6.35 -24.41
CA PHE A 208 -14.85 6.13 -25.10
C PHE A 208 -15.28 7.40 -25.86
N PHE A 209 -15.85 7.23 -27.04
CA PHE A 209 -16.35 8.32 -27.89
C PHE A 209 -17.43 7.80 -28.85
N LEU A 210 -18.25 8.69 -29.43
CA LEU A 210 -19.28 8.30 -30.38
C LEU A 210 -18.72 7.98 -31.77
N GLN A 211 -19.38 7.09 -32.51
CA GLN A 211 -19.04 6.76 -33.90
C GLN A 211 -18.91 8.01 -34.79
N SER A 212 -19.71 9.05 -34.57
CA SER A 212 -19.57 10.37 -35.22
C SER A 212 -18.28 11.13 -34.84
N GLN A 213 -17.89 11.07 -33.57
CA GLN A 213 -16.67 11.68 -33.04
C GLN A 213 -15.38 10.91 -33.43
N ARG A 214 -15.51 9.71 -34.02
CA ARG A 214 -14.39 8.81 -34.32
C ARG A 214 -13.25 9.46 -35.08
N GLU A 215 -13.55 10.25 -36.11
CA GLU A 215 -12.49 10.93 -36.87
C GLU A 215 -11.78 12.01 -36.05
N GLN A 216 -12.53 12.77 -35.25
CA GLN A 216 -11.96 13.79 -34.37
C GLN A 216 -11.06 13.14 -33.33
N HIS A 217 -11.54 12.12 -32.61
CA HIS A 217 -10.72 11.39 -31.65
C HIS A 217 -9.49 10.76 -32.33
N GLN A 218 -9.61 10.19 -33.54
CA GLN A 218 -8.45 9.67 -34.28
C GLN A 218 -7.43 10.76 -34.68
N LYS A 219 -7.89 12.00 -34.90
CA LYS A 219 -7.06 13.20 -35.18
C LYS A 219 -6.51 13.87 -33.91
N GLU A 220 -7.05 13.56 -32.73
CA GLU A 220 -6.71 14.23 -31.45
C GLU A 220 -6.04 13.31 -30.42
N CYS A 221 -6.20 11.99 -30.54
CA CYS A 221 -5.78 10.97 -29.58
C CYS A 221 -4.34 11.15 -29.07
N ASN A 222 -4.21 11.26 -27.75
CA ASN A 222 -2.94 11.36 -27.03
C ASN A 222 -1.98 10.17 -27.27
N TYR A 223 -2.52 9.02 -27.65
CA TYR A 223 -1.80 7.79 -28.00
C TYR A 223 -1.78 7.50 -29.50
N GLN A 224 -2.10 8.50 -30.33
CA GLN A 224 -1.68 8.48 -31.74
C GLN A 224 -0.16 8.62 -31.80
N ILE A 225 0.49 7.76 -32.59
CA ILE A 225 1.89 7.93 -32.97
C ILE A 225 1.96 9.03 -34.03
N ILE A 226 2.81 10.03 -33.82
CA ILE A 226 3.10 11.13 -34.74
C ILE A 226 4.61 11.28 -34.88
N GLN A 227 5.06 11.75 -36.04
CA GLN A 227 6.48 12.06 -36.26
C GLN A 227 6.80 13.43 -35.65
N CYS A 228 7.92 13.52 -34.93
CA CYS A 228 8.43 14.79 -34.45
C CYS A 228 8.85 15.66 -35.65
N GLU A 229 8.29 16.87 -35.77
CA GLU A 229 8.53 17.75 -36.92
C GLU A 229 10.02 18.06 -37.15
N PHE A 230 10.83 18.01 -36.10
CA PHE A 230 12.25 18.34 -36.12
C PHE A 230 13.14 17.12 -36.43
N CYS A 231 13.17 16.11 -35.56
CA CYS A 231 14.05 14.93 -35.68
C CYS A 231 13.44 13.76 -36.47
N LYS A 232 12.18 13.88 -36.92
CA LYS A 232 11.39 12.89 -37.67
C LYS A 232 11.10 11.56 -36.94
N LEU A 233 11.62 11.35 -35.73
CA LEU A 233 11.33 10.17 -34.92
C LEU A 233 9.84 10.07 -34.58
N GLU A 234 9.31 8.85 -34.63
CA GLU A 234 7.93 8.53 -34.25
C GLU A 234 7.77 8.43 -32.74
N ASN A 235 6.77 9.11 -32.20
CA ASN A 235 6.48 9.10 -30.76
C ASN A 235 4.98 9.28 -30.50
N TYR A 236 4.50 8.89 -29.31
CA TYR A 236 3.12 9.16 -28.94
C TYR A 236 2.91 10.67 -28.74
N ARG A 237 1.78 11.20 -29.21
CA ARG A 237 1.43 12.63 -29.14
C ARG A 237 1.59 13.21 -27.72
N ILE A 238 1.18 12.49 -26.68
CA ILE A 238 1.34 12.91 -25.28
C ILE A 238 2.80 13.08 -24.85
N PHE A 239 3.71 12.27 -25.40
CA PHE A 239 5.15 12.33 -25.11
C PHE A 239 5.92 13.26 -26.04
N ILE A 240 5.34 13.77 -27.13
CA ILE A 240 6.06 14.64 -28.09
C ILE A 240 6.66 15.87 -27.41
N LYS A 241 5.94 16.47 -26.44
CA LYS A 241 6.42 17.61 -25.63
C LYS A 241 7.58 17.24 -24.70
N ASN A 242 7.62 16.01 -24.19
CA ASN A 242 8.71 15.52 -23.34
C ASN A 242 9.93 15.10 -24.18
N HIS A 243 9.70 14.55 -25.37
CA HIS A 243 10.72 14.24 -26.37
C HIS A 243 11.43 15.50 -26.91
N GLN A 244 10.68 16.60 -27.09
CA GLN A 244 11.21 17.92 -27.44
C GLN A 244 11.97 18.61 -26.27
N LYS A 245 11.67 18.25 -25.01
CA LYS A 245 12.40 18.71 -23.81
C LYS A 245 13.65 17.86 -23.51
N ALA A 246 13.62 16.57 -23.82
CA ALA A 246 14.77 15.69 -23.70
C ALA A 246 15.88 16.15 -24.66
N LYS A 247 17.14 15.95 -24.27
CA LYS A 247 18.35 16.33 -25.05
C LYS A 247 18.61 15.40 -26.26
N ILE A 248 17.55 15.11 -27.02
CA ILE A 248 17.51 14.13 -28.12
C ILE A 248 17.09 14.81 -29.43
N CYS A 249 16.27 15.87 -29.36
CA CYS A 249 15.93 16.68 -30.53
C CYS A 249 16.89 17.86 -30.68
N HIS A 250 17.62 17.91 -31.79
CA HIS A 250 18.47 19.03 -32.17
C HIS A 250 17.85 19.83 -33.34
N LYS A 251 18.35 21.06 -33.54
CA LYS A 251 18.04 21.91 -34.68
C LYS A 251 19.22 22.86 -34.97
N GLU A 252 19.65 22.87 -36.22
CA GLU A 252 20.72 23.74 -36.71
C GLU A 252 20.31 25.23 -36.63
N CYS A 253 21.17 26.06 -36.05
CA CYS A 253 20.92 27.48 -35.89
C CYS A 253 21.21 28.26 -37.18
N ALA A 254 20.16 28.84 -37.78
CA ALA A 254 20.23 29.61 -39.04
C ALA A 254 21.14 30.86 -39.02
N HIS A 255 21.75 31.22 -37.88
CA HIS A 255 22.73 32.30 -37.77
C HIS A 255 24.18 31.82 -37.65
N CYS A 256 24.44 30.62 -37.11
CA CYS A 256 25.79 30.17 -36.76
C CYS A 256 26.09 28.70 -37.12
N GLN A 257 25.13 27.98 -37.72
CA GLN A 257 25.23 26.57 -38.14
C GLN A 257 25.59 25.56 -37.03
N LYS A 258 25.55 25.97 -35.75
CA LYS A 258 25.67 25.05 -34.61
C LYS A 258 24.36 24.30 -34.40
N ASP A 259 24.45 23.00 -34.14
CA ASP A 259 23.29 22.12 -33.99
C ASP A 259 22.80 22.05 -32.52
N VAL A 260 21.77 22.82 -32.20
CA VAL A 260 21.38 23.14 -30.81
C VAL A 260 20.16 22.32 -30.39
N GLY A 261 20.23 21.69 -29.21
CA GLY A 261 19.09 20.99 -28.61
C GLY A 261 17.88 21.92 -28.48
N ILE A 262 16.69 21.49 -28.94
CA ILE A 262 15.55 22.39 -29.20
C ILE A 262 15.13 23.22 -28.00
N TRP A 263 15.18 22.64 -26.79
CA TRP A 263 14.88 23.37 -25.55
C TRP A 263 15.78 24.59 -25.33
N HIS A 264 17.05 24.50 -25.74
CA HIS A 264 18.01 25.61 -25.73
C HIS A 264 17.98 26.47 -27.00
N TYR A 265 17.32 26.05 -28.09
CA TYR A 265 17.40 26.76 -29.39
C TYR A 265 16.96 28.24 -29.30
N GLN A 266 15.88 28.53 -28.56
CA GLN A 266 15.45 29.92 -28.35
C GLN A 266 16.41 30.70 -27.43
N GLN A 267 16.93 30.09 -26.37
CA GLN A 267 17.95 30.71 -25.52
C GLN A 267 19.21 31.04 -26.33
N HIS A 268 19.67 30.09 -27.15
CA HIS A 268 20.79 30.26 -28.04
C HIS A 268 20.58 31.42 -29.01
N VAL A 269 19.51 31.38 -29.83
CA VAL A 269 19.21 32.44 -30.81
C VAL A 269 19.00 33.81 -30.15
N ASN A 270 18.45 33.88 -28.94
CA ASN A 270 18.12 35.16 -28.27
C ASN A 270 19.20 35.68 -27.30
N GLN A 271 20.21 34.89 -26.94
CA GLN A 271 21.21 35.25 -25.93
C GLN A 271 22.64 34.88 -26.37
N GLU A 272 22.90 33.61 -26.66
CA GLU A 272 24.25 33.02 -26.81
C GLU A 272 24.81 33.05 -28.25
N CYS A 273 23.97 33.23 -29.26
CA CYS A 273 24.37 33.16 -30.66
C CYS A 273 25.09 34.46 -31.07
N GLU A 274 26.41 34.47 -31.03
CA GLU A 274 27.28 35.62 -31.37
C GLU A 274 27.03 36.17 -32.79
N ALA A 275 26.63 35.30 -33.71
CA ALA A 275 26.33 35.63 -35.11
C ALA A 275 24.91 36.18 -35.34
N ARG A 276 24.05 36.25 -34.30
CA ARG A 276 22.73 36.87 -34.43
C ARG A 276 22.88 38.38 -34.66
N LYS A 277 21.94 38.95 -35.41
CA LYS A 277 21.89 40.39 -35.67
C LYS A 277 20.99 41.09 -34.66
N ILE A 278 21.53 42.09 -33.95
CA ILE A 278 20.84 42.92 -32.97
C ILE A 278 20.59 44.31 -33.58
N GLN A 279 19.34 44.77 -33.56
CA GLN A 279 19.00 46.15 -33.92
C GLN A 279 19.13 47.06 -32.69
N CYS A 280 19.88 48.15 -32.82
CA CYS A 280 20.00 49.15 -31.76
C CYS A 280 18.66 49.87 -31.54
N LYS A 281 18.12 49.80 -30.31
CA LYS A 281 16.84 50.45 -29.97
C LYS A 281 16.88 51.98 -30.15
N GLY A 282 18.06 52.61 -30.06
CA GLY A 282 18.29 54.03 -30.31
C GLY A 282 18.28 54.37 -31.80
N CYS A 283 19.42 54.20 -32.48
CA CYS A 283 19.61 54.61 -33.88
C CYS A 283 18.93 53.72 -34.94
N LYS A 284 18.39 52.55 -34.57
CA LYS A 284 17.77 51.54 -35.46
C LYS A 284 18.72 50.83 -36.44
N GLU A 285 20.03 51.06 -36.37
CA GLU A 285 21.04 50.29 -37.11
C GLU A 285 21.15 48.85 -36.60
N ILE A 286 21.64 47.94 -37.44
CA ILE A 286 21.69 46.49 -37.18
C ILE A 286 23.15 46.00 -37.18
N PHE A 287 23.55 45.32 -36.11
CA PHE A 287 24.93 44.90 -35.84
C PHE A 287 24.99 43.40 -35.46
N SER A 288 26.13 42.73 -35.57
CA SER A 288 26.38 41.47 -34.84
C SER A 288 26.46 41.73 -33.32
N VAL A 289 26.53 40.68 -32.50
CA VAL A 289 26.60 40.86 -31.03
C VAL A 289 27.86 41.62 -30.60
N GLN A 290 29.00 41.33 -31.21
CA GLN A 290 30.29 41.95 -30.88
C GLN A 290 30.33 43.43 -31.32
N GLU A 291 29.88 43.72 -32.54
CA GLU A 291 29.73 45.09 -33.03
C GLU A 291 28.71 45.88 -32.20
N PHE A 292 27.61 45.24 -31.78
CA PHE A 292 26.59 45.87 -30.95
C PHE A 292 27.17 46.31 -29.59
N GLN A 293 27.98 45.50 -28.92
CA GLN A 293 28.62 45.87 -27.65
C GLN A 293 29.53 47.11 -27.80
N ILE A 294 30.26 47.22 -28.91
CA ILE A 294 31.11 48.39 -29.21
C ILE A 294 30.26 49.64 -29.51
N HIS A 295 29.17 49.48 -30.25
CA HIS A 295 28.19 50.54 -30.53
C HIS A 295 27.45 50.99 -29.25
N GLU A 296 27.09 50.05 -28.38
CA GLU A 296 26.26 50.23 -27.19
C GLU A 296 26.85 51.25 -26.19
N GLN A 297 28.18 51.29 -26.08
CA GLN A 297 28.90 52.26 -25.25
C GLN A 297 28.86 53.69 -25.83
N LYS A 298 28.82 53.80 -27.17
CA LYS A 298 28.98 55.05 -27.94
C LYS A 298 27.65 55.68 -28.40
N CYS A 299 26.56 54.93 -28.44
CA CYS A 299 25.25 55.38 -28.93
C CYS A 299 24.67 56.55 -28.09
N GLN A 300 24.67 57.77 -28.64
CA GLN A 300 24.18 58.98 -27.94
C GLN A 300 22.65 59.05 -27.83
N GLU A 301 21.91 58.44 -28.76
CA GLU A 301 20.44 58.35 -28.73
C GLU A 301 19.91 57.28 -27.75
N ARG A 302 20.79 56.60 -27.00
CA ARG A 302 20.38 55.59 -26.03
C ARG A 302 19.74 56.25 -24.80
N GLU A 303 18.63 55.67 -24.38
CA GLU A 303 17.98 55.91 -23.09
C GLU A 303 18.76 55.21 -21.97
N TYR A 304 19.12 55.97 -20.95
CA TYR A 304 19.78 55.55 -19.73
C TYR A 304 18.82 55.71 -18.56
N ILE A 305 18.78 54.73 -17.65
CA ILE A 305 17.98 54.81 -16.42
C ILE A 305 18.88 55.41 -15.34
N CYS A 306 18.53 56.60 -14.87
CA CYS A 306 19.23 57.28 -13.78
C CYS A 306 19.02 56.54 -12.45
N GLU A 307 19.83 56.82 -11.43
CA GLU A 307 19.76 56.19 -10.10
C GLU A 307 18.40 56.42 -9.41
N CYS A 308 17.72 57.52 -9.74
CA CYS A 308 16.33 57.82 -9.36
C CYS A 308 15.27 56.99 -10.13
N LYS A 309 15.68 56.01 -10.92
CA LYS A 309 14.87 55.13 -11.79
C LYS A 309 14.14 55.82 -12.95
N MET A 310 14.39 57.11 -13.22
CA MET A 310 13.87 57.78 -14.42
C MET A 310 14.72 57.51 -15.67
N THR A 311 14.03 57.24 -16.78
CA THR A 311 14.65 57.06 -18.11
C THR A 311 14.91 58.40 -18.78
N VAL A 312 16.17 58.70 -19.10
CA VAL A 312 16.62 59.90 -19.82
C VAL A 312 17.61 59.54 -20.92
N LYS A 313 17.50 60.17 -22.10
CA LYS A 313 18.51 60.02 -23.16
C LYS A 313 19.86 60.53 -22.69
N LYS A 314 20.95 59.83 -23.02
CA LYS A 314 22.32 60.12 -22.53
C LYS A 314 22.74 61.58 -22.70
N LYS A 315 22.31 62.24 -23.79
CA LYS A 315 22.54 63.66 -24.07
C LYS A 315 21.84 64.67 -23.12
N ASN A 316 20.91 64.23 -22.29
CA ASN A 316 20.17 65.05 -21.30
C ASN A 316 20.57 64.76 -19.84
N GLN A 317 21.64 63.97 -19.61
CA GLN A 317 21.98 63.45 -18.28
C GLN A 317 22.36 64.55 -17.27
N GLU A 318 23.04 65.61 -17.71
CA GLU A 318 23.52 66.68 -16.82
C GLU A 318 22.41 67.63 -16.33
N SER A 319 21.39 67.90 -17.15
CA SER A 319 20.25 68.73 -16.72
C SER A 319 19.40 68.02 -15.68
N HIS A 320 19.20 66.71 -15.82
CA HIS A 320 18.43 65.92 -14.86
C HIS A 320 19.13 65.82 -13.49
N LYS A 321 20.47 65.75 -13.46
CA LYS A 321 21.26 65.70 -12.23
C LYS A 321 21.02 66.92 -11.32
N LYS A 322 20.90 68.12 -11.89
CA LYS A 322 20.61 69.36 -11.14
C LYS A 322 19.21 69.41 -10.53
N SER A 323 18.21 68.77 -11.14
CA SER A 323 16.86 68.66 -10.54
C SER A 323 16.85 67.72 -9.32
N LEU A 324 17.72 66.71 -9.29
CA LEU A 324 17.76 65.72 -8.21
C LEU A 324 18.26 66.31 -6.89
N GLU A 325 19.25 67.20 -6.94
CA GLU A 325 19.78 67.93 -5.78
C GLU A 325 18.70 68.79 -5.09
N CYS A 326 17.72 69.31 -5.86
CA CYS A 326 16.59 70.05 -5.32
C CYS A 326 15.57 69.12 -4.61
N HIS A 327 15.37 67.91 -5.12
CA HIS A 327 14.41 66.96 -4.56
C HIS A 327 14.89 66.33 -3.24
N ASN A 328 16.19 66.04 -3.13
CA ASN A 328 16.79 65.46 -1.93
C ASN A 328 16.59 66.36 -0.68
N LYS A 329 16.68 67.68 -0.82
CA LYS A 329 16.38 68.65 0.27
C LYS A 329 14.93 68.63 0.74
N SER A 330 13.98 68.21 -0.09
CA SER A 330 12.59 67.99 0.36
C SER A 330 12.44 66.68 1.15
N MET A 331 13.22 65.64 0.81
CA MET A 331 13.20 64.36 1.53
C MET A 331 13.81 64.45 2.94
N GLU A 332 14.83 65.30 3.15
CA GLU A 332 15.39 65.55 4.49
C GLU A 332 14.34 66.11 5.46
N ASN A 333 13.52 67.07 5.02
CA ASN A 333 12.40 67.60 5.80
C ASN A 333 11.30 66.54 6.08
N LEU A 334 11.05 65.63 5.14
CA LEU A 334 10.08 64.55 5.34
C LEU A 334 10.57 63.54 6.38
N ASN A 335 11.86 63.20 6.37
CA ASN A 335 12.48 62.30 7.35
C ASN A 335 12.44 62.89 8.78
N LEU A 336 12.61 64.20 8.94
CA LEU A 336 12.44 64.88 10.24
C LEU A 336 10.99 64.78 10.76
N GLN A 337 9.99 64.82 9.87
CA GLN A 337 8.60 64.59 10.27
C GLN A 337 8.35 63.13 10.68
N LEU A 338 8.90 62.15 9.95
CA LEU A 338 8.79 60.73 10.29
C LEU A 338 9.45 60.41 11.65
N GLN A 339 10.62 60.97 11.97
CA GLN A 339 11.24 60.82 13.28
C GLN A 339 10.38 61.38 14.43
N SER A 340 9.56 62.41 14.19
CA SER A 340 8.59 62.88 15.20
C SER A 340 7.45 61.87 15.42
N TYR A 341 7.03 61.15 14.37
CA TYR A 341 5.98 60.14 14.42
C TYR A 341 6.43 58.86 15.13
N ASP A 342 7.66 58.41 14.90
CA ASP A 342 8.23 57.25 15.61
C ASP A 342 8.39 57.52 17.12
N ASN A 343 8.76 58.75 17.50
CA ASN A 343 8.78 59.15 18.91
C ASN A 343 7.38 59.13 19.55
N PHE A 344 6.33 59.50 18.79
CA PHE A 344 4.94 59.40 19.24
C PHE A 344 4.46 57.95 19.38
N GLN A 345 4.79 57.07 18.41
CA GLN A 345 4.53 55.63 18.49
C GLN A 345 5.20 54.98 19.72
N ASN A 346 6.45 55.35 20.02
CA ASN A 346 7.16 54.86 21.20
C ASN A 346 6.50 55.31 22.53
N GLN A 347 5.97 56.54 22.61
CA GLN A 347 5.19 56.99 23.77
C GLN A 347 3.88 56.22 23.93
N ILE A 348 3.22 55.84 22.83
CA ILE A 348 2.03 54.97 22.86
C ILE A 348 2.40 53.57 23.37
N GLN A 349 3.46 52.95 22.86
CA GLN A 349 3.92 51.64 23.37
C GLN A 349 4.28 51.66 24.85
N LEU A 350 4.89 52.75 25.36
CA LEU A 350 5.22 52.87 26.78
C LEU A 350 3.96 52.93 27.67
N LYS A 351 2.89 53.60 27.21
CA LYS A 351 1.58 53.61 27.89
C LYS A 351 0.86 52.26 27.80
N LEU A 352 0.94 51.56 26.67
CA LEU A 352 0.42 50.19 26.56
C LEU A 352 1.17 49.22 27.51
N LYS A 353 2.48 49.46 27.74
CA LYS A 353 3.31 48.73 28.72
C LYS A 353 3.10 49.15 30.19
N SER A 354 2.32 50.19 30.50
CA SER A 354 1.78 50.40 31.86
C SER A 354 0.43 49.69 32.02
N PHE A 355 -0.49 49.87 31.06
CA PHE A 355 -1.78 49.15 31.03
C PHE A 355 -1.62 47.63 31.14
N GLY A 356 -0.67 47.03 30.40
CA GLY A 356 -0.41 45.59 30.51
C GLY A 356 0.10 45.12 31.88
N ARG A 357 0.76 46.02 32.66
CA ARG A 357 1.17 45.72 34.04
C ARG A 357 0.03 45.90 35.03
N GLU A 358 -0.86 46.87 34.82
CA GLU A 358 -2.08 47.05 35.60
C GLU A 358 -3.04 45.88 35.41
N ILE A 359 -3.27 45.43 34.16
CA ILE A 359 -4.05 44.22 33.85
C ILE A 359 -3.42 42.97 34.49
N GLY A 360 -2.09 42.81 34.38
CA GLY A 360 -1.37 41.69 35.00
C GLY A 360 -1.40 41.71 36.53
N GLN A 361 -1.57 42.88 37.16
CA GLN A 361 -1.80 42.98 38.60
C GLN A 361 -3.24 42.60 38.96
N VAL A 362 -4.24 43.10 38.22
CA VAL A 362 -5.66 42.73 38.41
C VAL A 362 -5.86 41.21 38.27
N GLN A 363 -5.18 40.55 37.32
CA GLN A 363 -5.22 39.09 37.18
C GLN A 363 -4.62 38.35 38.40
N LYS A 364 -3.52 38.85 38.97
CA LYS A 364 -2.93 38.29 40.21
C LYS A 364 -3.83 38.50 41.41
N ASP A 365 -4.44 39.68 41.53
CA ASP A 365 -5.35 40.02 42.63
C ASP A 365 -6.64 39.18 42.55
N GLN A 366 -7.15 38.92 41.33
CA GLN A 366 -8.22 37.95 41.08
C GLN A 366 -7.81 36.52 41.47
N GLN A 367 -6.63 36.04 41.06
CA GLN A 367 -6.15 34.70 41.40
C GLN A 367 -6.02 34.54 42.93
N TYR A 368 -5.40 35.50 43.62
CA TYR A 368 -5.28 35.52 45.07
C TYR A 368 -6.65 35.55 45.77
N PHE A 369 -7.62 36.28 45.22
CA PHE A 369 -9.01 36.30 45.71
C PHE A 369 -9.69 34.93 45.57
N PHE A 370 -9.51 34.23 44.45
CA PHE A 370 -10.03 32.87 44.26
C PHE A 370 -9.35 31.84 45.18
N GLU A 371 -8.03 31.93 45.39
CA GLU A 371 -7.29 31.09 46.34
C GLU A 371 -7.78 31.32 47.78
N LYS A 372 -8.03 32.58 48.19
CA LYS A 372 -8.61 32.90 49.51
C LYS A 372 -10.08 32.51 49.65
N LEU A 373 -10.85 32.48 48.57
CA LEU A 373 -12.19 31.88 48.55
C LEU A 373 -12.13 30.36 48.77
N LYS A 374 -11.22 29.67 48.09
CA LYS A 374 -11.01 28.23 48.23
C LYS A 374 -10.56 27.85 49.65
N GLU A 375 -9.59 28.56 50.22
CA GLU A 375 -9.13 28.37 51.61
C GLU A 375 -10.29 28.48 52.63
N LYS A 376 -11.19 29.46 52.44
CA LYS A 376 -12.40 29.59 53.26
C LYS A 376 -13.40 28.45 53.02
N GLN A 377 -13.58 28.03 51.78
CA GLN A 377 -14.51 26.95 51.44
C GLN A 377 -14.05 25.60 52.02
N ASP A 378 -12.76 25.31 51.99
CA ASP A 378 -12.20 24.08 52.53
C ASP A 378 -12.20 24.10 54.09
N LYS A 379 -11.94 25.25 54.74
CA LYS A 379 -12.15 25.41 56.19
C LYS A 379 -13.61 25.23 56.62
N VAL A 380 -14.58 25.63 55.79
CA VAL A 380 -16.01 25.37 56.06
C VAL A 380 -16.34 23.89 55.90
N LYS A 381 -15.70 23.15 54.99
CA LYS A 381 -15.84 21.67 54.93
C LYS A 381 -15.25 21.01 56.17
N GLU A 382 -14.04 21.39 56.55
CA GLU A 382 -13.33 20.85 57.73
C GLU A 382 -14.17 21.04 59.01
N GLN A 383 -14.79 22.22 59.17
CA GLN A 383 -15.75 22.49 60.24
C GLN A 383 -17.02 21.64 60.13
N LEU A 384 -17.58 21.42 58.93
CA LEU A 384 -18.75 20.54 58.74
C LEU A 384 -18.42 19.08 59.09
N THR A 385 -17.27 18.55 58.66
CA THR A 385 -16.85 17.19 59.01
C THR A 385 -16.65 17.03 60.53
N SER A 386 -16.05 18.03 61.20
CA SER A 386 -15.95 18.02 62.68
C SER A 386 -17.29 18.12 63.42
N LEU A 387 -18.38 18.50 62.73
CA LEU A 387 -19.75 18.49 63.25
C LEU A 387 -20.51 17.22 62.90
N GLU A 388 -20.08 16.46 61.88
CA GLU A 388 -20.63 15.15 61.53
C GLU A 388 -20.07 14.02 62.42
N GLU A 389 -18.90 14.22 63.05
CA GLU A 389 -18.34 13.32 64.07
C GLU A 389 -18.96 13.51 65.48
N LEU A 390 -19.76 14.56 65.68
CA LEU A 390 -20.47 14.84 66.94
C LEU A 390 -21.97 14.53 66.76
N ASP A 391 -22.36 13.31 67.14
CA ASP A 391 -23.71 12.74 66.96
C ASP A 391 -24.78 13.50 67.78
N LEU A 392 -25.23 14.64 67.24
CA LEU A 392 -26.14 15.60 67.86
C LEU A 392 -27.44 15.74 67.07
N GLU A 393 -28.54 15.92 67.82
CA GLU A 393 -29.88 15.83 67.24
C GLU A 393 -30.20 16.91 66.18
N LYS A 394 -31.11 16.54 65.27
CA LYS A 394 -31.42 17.23 64.02
C LYS A 394 -31.84 18.72 64.09
N PRO A 395 -32.37 19.32 65.19
CA PRO A 395 -32.79 20.73 65.18
C PRO A 395 -31.70 21.75 64.81
N LEU A 396 -30.42 21.47 65.11
CA LEU A 396 -29.34 22.46 64.94
C LEU A 396 -28.88 22.65 63.47
N LEU A 397 -28.85 21.59 62.65
CA LEU A 397 -28.43 21.69 61.24
C LEU A 397 -29.36 22.61 60.42
N GLN A 398 -30.65 22.67 60.78
CA GLN A 398 -31.65 23.52 60.10
C GLN A 398 -31.27 25.02 60.15
N SER A 399 -30.63 25.45 61.24
CA SER A 399 -30.15 26.83 61.43
C SER A 399 -28.99 27.16 60.49
N TYR A 400 -27.97 26.30 60.45
CA TYR A 400 -26.78 26.48 59.61
C TYR A 400 -27.11 26.48 58.12
N TYR A 401 -27.97 25.56 57.66
CA TYR A 401 -28.45 25.54 56.28
C TYR A 401 -29.18 26.83 55.87
N THR A 402 -29.85 27.50 56.81
CA THR A 402 -30.52 28.78 56.54
C THR A 402 -29.50 29.91 56.32
N HIS A 403 -28.41 29.95 57.09
CA HIS A 403 -27.31 30.91 56.88
C HIS A 403 -26.58 30.71 55.53
N ALA A 404 -26.27 29.47 55.16
CA ALA A 404 -25.66 29.17 53.86
C ALA A 404 -26.54 29.61 52.67
N LYS A 405 -27.87 29.49 52.82
CA LYS A 405 -28.86 29.90 51.80
C LYS A 405 -28.96 31.42 51.65
N ILE A 406 -28.60 32.20 52.68
CA ILE A 406 -28.52 33.67 52.63
C ILE A 406 -27.28 34.12 51.87
N GLN A 407 -26.10 33.57 52.16
CA GLN A 407 -24.86 33.92 51.43
C GLN A 407 -24.97 33.63 49.92
N LYS A 408 -25.68 32.56 49.53
CA LYS A 408 -25.93 32.23 48.12
C LYS A 408 -26.82 33.25 47.39
N LYS A 409 -27.55 34.12 48.10
CA LYS A 409 -28.30 35.25 47.52
C LYS A 409 -27.45 36.51 47.31
N THR A 410 -26.44 36.78 48.14
CA THR A 410 -25.59 37.98 48.01
C THR A 410 -24.50 37.86 46.93
N VAL A 411 -24.04 36.65 46.61
CA VAL A 411 -23.01 36.45 45.56
C VAL A 411 -23.58 36.56 44.14
N LYS A 412 -24.82 36.15 43.90
CA LYS A 412 -25.39 36.07 42.54
C LYS A 412 -25.49 37.42 41.81
N PRO A 413 -25.92 38.54 42.44
CA PRO A 413 -25.93 39.85 41.78
C PRO A 413 -24.53 40.32 41.35
N PHE A 414 -23.50 40.00 42.15
CA PHE A 414 -22.13 40.43 41.90
C PHE A 414 -21.51 39.73 40.68
N ILE A 415 -21.83 38.44 40.49
CA ILE A 415 -21.43 37.69 39.29
C ILE A 415 -22.13 38.25 38.04
N ASN A 416 -23.43 38.53 38.11
CA ASN A 416 -24.17 39.10 36.98
C ASN A 416 -23.60 40.46 36.54
N ALA A 417 -23.30 41.35 37.49
CA ALA A 417 -22.70 42.66 37.19
C ALA A 417 -21.30 42.55 36.53
N LEU A 418 -20.55 41.49 36.84
CA LEU A 418 -19.26 41.23 36.19
C LEU A 418 -19.43 40.80 34.72
N VAL A 419 -20.46 39.99 34.42
CA VAL A 419 -20.79 39.52 33.07
C VAL A 419 -21.26 40.66 32.17
N GLU A 420 -22.06 41.61 32.70
CA GLU A 420 -22.53 42.79 31.95
C GLU A 420 -21.42 43.80 31.61
N GLN A 421 -20.26 43.76 32.30
CA GLN A 421 -19.12 44.63 31.97
C GLN A 421 -18.18 44.06 30.90
N ILE A 422 -18.24 42.75 30.63
CA ILE A 422 -17.33 42.07 29.68
C ILE A 422 -17.86 42.13 28.23
N SER A 423 -19.17 42.34 28.04
CA SER A 423 -19.85 42.30 26.74
C SER A 423 -19.62 43.52 25.82
N PHE A 424 -18.76 44.48 26.20
CA PHE A 424 -18.59 45.74 25.47
C PHE A 424 -17.35 45.82 24.55
N CYS A 425 -16.66 44.69 24.31
CA CYS A 425 -15.44 44.63 23.51
C CYS A 425 -15.43 43.51 22.46
N ASP A 426 -16.45 43.48 21.59
CA ASP A 426 -16.35 42.74 20.32
C ASP A 426 -16.98 43.54 19.16
N HIS A 427 -16.29 43.58 18.02
CA HIS A 427 -16.66 44.35 16.83
C HIS A 427 -16.21 43.58 15.57
N SER A 428 -17.00 42.58 15.17
CA SER A 428 -16.71 41.70 14.03
C SER A 428 -17.92 41.58 13.08
N ASN A 429 -18.06 42.57 12.19
CA ASN A 429 -18.78 42.55 10.90
C ASN A 429 -19.98 41.58 10.72
N THR A 430 -21.17 41.99 11.17
CA THR A 430 -22.44 41.36 10.75
C THR A 430 -22.81 41.73 9.31
N ILE A 431 -22.67 40.77 8.39
CA ILE A 431 -23.22 40.89 7.02
C ILE A 431 -24.76 40.83 7.10
N ASN A 432 -25.42 41.96 6.84
CA ASN A 432 -26.88 42.06 6.85
C ASN A 432 -27.50 41.35 5.63
N VAL A 433 -27.93 40.10 5.80
CA VAL A 433 -28.88 39.45 4.88
C VAL A 433 -30.30 39.78 5.34
N LYS A 434 -30.87 40.87 4.83
CA LYS A 434 -32.30 41.17 5.00
C LYS A 434 -33.13 40.26 4.10
N SER A 435 -34.25 39.80 4.63
CA SER A 435 -35.23 38.97 3.91
C SER A 435 -35.91 39.77 2.79
N ASN A 436 -35.69 39.36 1.54
CA ASN A 436 -36.51 39.73 0.40
C ASN A 436 -37.24 38.49 -0.12
N GLN A 437 -38.55 38.42 0.12
CA GLN A 437 -39.42 37.47 -0.55
C GLN A 437 -39.69 37.94 -1.99
N GLN A 438 -38.99 37.39 -2.99
CA GLN A 438 -39.52 37.20 -4.36
C GLN A 438 -38.54 36.40 -5.25
N ASN A 439 -39.08 35.38 -5.94
CA ASN A 439 -38.58 34.76 -7.18
C ASN A 439 -37.07 34.46 -7.31
N GLY A 440 -36.63 33.29 -6.81
CA GLY A 440 -35.28 32.77 -7.07
C GLY A 440 -35.21 31.23 -7.00
N LYS A 441 -34.85 30.59 -8.12
CA LYS A 441 -34.78 29.14 -8.35
C LYS A 441 -34.17 28.33 -7.19
N ASN A 442 -34.80 27.21 -6.84
CA ASN A 442 -34.21 26.19 -5.96
C ASN A 442 -32.85 25.72 -6.50
N THR A 443 -31.80 25.87 -5.71
CA THR A 443 -30.61 25.00 -5.79
C THR A 443 -30.77 23.90 -4.75
N GLU A 444 -31.13 22.70 -5.20
CA GLU A 444 -31.18 21.52 -4.34
C GLU A 444 -29.76 21.15 -3.92
N ASN A 445 -29.36 21.54 -2.71
CA ASN A 445 -28.24 20.89 -2.03
C ASN A 445 -28.67 19.45 -1.77
N GLN A 446 -28.13 18.51 -2.56
CA GLN A 446 -28.32 17.08 -2.36
C GLN A 446 -27.62 16.68 -1.05
N GLY A 447 -28.36 16.73 0.05
CA GLY A 447 -27.90 16.24 1.34
C GLY A 447 -27.52 14.77 1.22
N GLN A 448 -26.34 14.40 1.74
CA GLN A 448 -25.92 13.01 1.75
C GLN A 448 -26.87 12.23 2.64
N SER A 449 -27.50 11.18 2.08
CA SER A 449 -28.44 10.34 2.81
C SER A 449 -27.77 9.73 4.04
N ILE A 450 -28.39 9.87 5.20
CA ILE A 450 -27.93 9.24 6.45
C ILE A 450 -27.81 7.72 6.21
N ASN A 451 -26.62 7.19 6.43
CA ASN A 451 -26.36 5.76 6.29
C ASN A 451 -26.86 5.00 7.54
N PHE A 452 -28.13 4.60 7.50
CA PHE A 452 -28.71 3.68 8.48
C PHE A 452 -28.19 2.26 8.28
N LEU A 453 -27.77 1.63 9.37
CA LEU A 453 -27.35 0.22 9.43
C LEU A 453 -28.46 -0.60 10.09
N THR A 454 -28.83 -1.72 9.48
CA THR A 454 -30.01 -2.54 9.86
C THR A 454 -29.66 -3.99 10.17
N SER A 455 -28.36 -4.31 10.25
CA SER A 455 -27.82 -5.62 10.65
C SER A 455 -26.42 -5.50 11.27
N TYR A 456 -26.09 -6.35 12.24
CA TYR A 456 -24.77 -6.44 12.86
C TYR A 456 -23.67 -6.72 11.84
N LYS A 457 -24.00 -7.46 10.77
CA LYS A 457 -23.07 -7.69 9.65
C LYS A 457 -22.63 -6.39 8.98
N GLN A 458 -23.56 -5.47 8.70
CA GLN A 458 -23.23 -4.16 8.13
C GLN A 458 -22.39 -3.31 9.09
N LEU A 459 -22.72 -3.32 10.39
CA LEU A 459 -21.92 -2.62 11.41
C LEU A 459 -20.48 -3.16 11.47
N SER A 460 -20.34 -4.47 11.61
CA SER A 460 -19.04 -5.16 11.70
C SER A 460 -18.19 -4.86 10.45
N GLN A 461 -18.78 -4.94 9.25
CA GLN A 461 -18.12 -4.56 8.00
C GLN A 461 -17.75 -3.06 7.95
N SER A 462 -18.64 -2.16 8.38
CA SER A 462 -18.39 -0.71 8.39
C SER A 462 -17.23 -0.31 9.29
N ILE A 463 -17.12 -0.92 10.48
CA ILE A 463 -15.99 -0.74 11.39
C ILE A 463 -14.71 -1.38 10.81
N GLN A 464 -14.78 -2.63 10.33
CA GLN A 464 -13.63 -3.33 9.72
C GLN A 464 -13.08 -2.66 8.46
N ASN A 465 -13.91 -1.93 7.71
CA ASN A 465 -13.50 -1.14 6.55
C ASN A 465 -12.83 0.19 6.94
N ASN A 466 -13.05 0.67 8.18
CA ASN A 466 -12.51 1.93 8.70
C ASN A 466 -11.69 1.75 10.01
N PRO A 467 -10.77 0.76 10.10
CA PRO A 467 -10.13 0.35 11.36
C PRO A 467 -9.11 1.38 11.91
N ASP A 468 -8.90 2.46 11.16
CA ASP A 468 -7.97 3.55 11.46
C ASP A 468 -8.70 4.88 11.76
N PHE A 469 -10.04 4.91 11.74
CA PHE A 469 -10.82 6.08 12.14
C PHE A 469 -11.48 5.85 13.50
N LEU A 470 -11.61 6.91 14.29
CA LEU A 470 -12.61 6.92 15.35
C LEU A 470 -13.99 6.73 14.70
N SER A 471 -14.67 5.65 15.05
CA SER A 471 -16.03 5.39 14.58
C SER A 471 -17.03 5.79 15.66
N MET A 472 -18.07 6.55 15.31
CA MET A 472 -19.15 6.95 16.21
C MET A 472 -20.42 6.22 15.80
N MET A 473 -20.92 5.37 16.69
CA MET A 473 -22.14 4.59 16.50
C MET A 473 -23.27 5.20 17.32
N VAL A 474 -24.30 5.68 16.62
CA VAL A 474 -25.55 6.13 17.21
C VAL A 474 -26.54 4.98 17.18
N ILE A 475 -27.10 4.66 18.33
CA ILE A 475 -28.15 3.66 18.52
C ILE A 475 -29.46 4.45 18.62
N SER A 476 -30.31 4.36 17.60
CA SER A 476 -31.51 5.19 17.48
C SER A 476 -32.71 4.38 16.98
N SER A 477 -33.87 5.02 16.97
CA SER A 477 -35.08 4.54 16.30
C SER A 477 -35.53 5.59 15.27
N THR A 478 -35.94 5.14 14.09
CA THR A 478 -36.57 6.00 13.07
C THR A 478 -38.05 6.30 13.36
N ASN A 479 -38.60 5.79 14.46
CA ASN A 479 -40.01 5.86 14.83
C ASN A 479 -40.39 7.23 15.42
N LYS A 480 -41.61 7.66 15.12
CA LYS A 480 -42.19 8.91 15.65
C LYS A 480 -42.45 8.85 17.16
N ASN A 481 -42.39 7.66 17.77
CA ASN A 481 -42.57 7.45 19.21
C ASN A 481 -41.33 7.80 20.05
N CYS A 482 -40.13 7.97 19.46
CA CYS A 482 -38.94 8.42 20.18
C CYS A 482 -38.67 9.91 19.93
N GLU A 483 -39.17 10.78 20.83
CA GLU A 483 -38.98 12.23 20.73
C GLU A 483 -37.49 12.62 20.85
N GLN A 484 -36.74 11.98 21.76
CA GLN A 484 -35.31 12.23 21.93
C GLN A 484 -34.50 11.81 20.68
N CYS A 485 -34.87 10.71 20.03
CA CYS A 485 -34.25 10.28 18.78
C CYS A 485 -34.47 11.30 17.65
N GLN A 486 -35.70 11.83 17.52
CA GLN A 486 -36.03 12.85 16.52
C GLN A 486 -35.26 14.16 16.73
N ASN A 487 -35.25 14.66 17.97
CA ASN A 487 -34.49 15.86 18.33
C ASN A 487 -32.98 15.66 18.08
N PHE A 488 -32.46 14.46 18.36
CA PHE A 488 -31.07 14.13 18.10
C PHE A 488 -30.72 13.94 16.63
N HIS A 489 -31.63 13.46 15.77
CA HIS A 489 -31.33 13.33 14.33
C HIS A 489 -30.95 14.68 13.69
N TYR A 490 -31.53 15.79 14.14
CA TYR A 490 -31.12 17.13 13.71
C TYR A 490 -29.69 17.48 14.18
N GLU A 491 -29.35 17.21 15.43
CA GLU A 491 -27.99 17.41 15.95
C GLU A 491 -26.96 16.46 15.30
N TYR A 492 -27.37 15.25 14.91
CA TYR A 492 -26.56 14.33 14.12
C TYR A 492 -26.32 14.83 12.68
N GLU A 493 -27.35 15.38 12.02
CA GLU A 493 -27.18 16.00 10.69
C GLU A 493 -26.27 17.22 10.73
N ARG A 494 -26.30 18.01 11.82
CA ARG A 494 -25.31 19.08 12.07
C ARG A 494 -23.92 18.50 12.29
N LEU A 495 -23.81 17.45 13.12
CA LEU A 495 -22.54 16.83 13.48
C LEU A 495 -21.84 16.20 12.27
N SER A 496 -22.53 15.41 11.43
CA SER A 496 -21.92 14.68 10.30
C SER A 496 -21.27 15.62 9.28
N GLN A 497 -21.89 16.77 9.01
CA GLN A 497 -21.36 17.81 8.11
C GLN A 497 -19.96 18.32 8.52
N PHE A 498 -19.65 18.32 9.82
CA PHE A 498 -18.32 18.64 10.34
C PHE A 498 -17.47 17.38 10.58
N ALA A 499 -18.07 16.30 11.09
CA ALA A 499 -17.40 15.13 11.62
C ALA A 499 -16.95 14.10 10.58
N ASP A 500 -17.68 13.89 9.48
CA ASP A 500 -17.46 12.76 8.52
C ASP A 500 -16.07 12.75 7.86
N LYS A 501 -15.35 13.87 7.96
CA LYS A 501 -13.97 14.09 7.49
C LYS A 501 -12.92 13.51 8.44
N PHE A 502 -13.25 13.43 9.73
CA PHE A 502 -12.35 13.12 10.85
C PHE A 502 -12.76 11.84 11.58
N ILE A 503 -14.05 11.53 11.57
CA ILE A 503 -14.76 10.49 12.33
C ILE A 503 -15.64 9.72 11.32
N LYS A 504 -15.99 8.47 11.63
CA LYS A 504 -16.98 7.70 10.83
C LYS A 504 -18.27 7.52 11.61
N SER A 505 -19.25 8.36 11.25
CA SER A 505 -20.58 8.44 11.82
C SER A 505 -21.48 7.34 11.23
N PHE A 506 -22.14 6.56 12.08
CA PHE A 506 -23.12 5.55 11.69
C PHE A 506 -24.36 5.66 12.58
N ILE A 507 -25.57 5.57 12.00
CA ILE A 507 -26.79 5.32 12.79
C ILE A 507 -27.19 3.85 12.62
N ILE A 508 -27.45 3.17 13.73
CA ILE A 508 -28.20 1.92 13.76
C ILE A 508 -29.68 2.25 13.91
N ASP A 509 -30.50 1.76 12.98
CA ASP A 509 -31.94 1.70 13.20
C ASP A 509 -32.27 0.42 13.96
N CYS A 510 -32.48 0.57 15.26
CA CYS A 510 -32.75 -0.56 16.14
C CYS A 510 -34.07 -1.26 15.86
N GLU A 511 -35.07 -0.60 15.29
CA GLU A 511 -36.36 -1.24 15.03
C GLU A 511 -36.24 -2.22 13.85
N GLN A 512 -35.66 -1.77 12.72
CA GLN A 512 -35.36 -2.67 11.60
C GLN A 512 -34.38 -3.78 12.01
N MET A 513 -33.34 -3.48 12.79
CA MET A 513 -32.39 -4.49 13.27
C MET A 513 -33.05 -5.54 14.18
N TRP A 514 -33.99 -5.14 15.03
CA TRP A 514 -34.73 -6.04 15.93
C TRP A 514 -35.80 -6.86 15.20
N GLU A 515 -36.43 -6.32 14.17
CA GLU A 515 -37.41 -7.05 13.35
C GLU A 515 -36.77 -8.12 12.46
N ASN A 516 -35.58 -7.84 11.90
CA ASN A 516 -34.98 -8.66 10.83
C ASN A 516 -34.66 -10.13 11.19
N ASN A 517 -34.12 -10.44 12.37
CA ASN A 517 -33.77 -11.83 12.75
C ASN A 517 -33.55 -12.01 14.26
N GLN A 518 -33.85 -13.19 14.81
CA GLN A 518 -33.42 -13.62 16.15
C GLN A 518 -31.90 -13.48 16.36
N HIS A 519 -31.09 -13.80 15.35
CA HIS A 519 -29.63 -13.67 15.40
C HIS A 519 -29.18 -12.23 15.78
N GLU A 520 -29.86 -11.22 15.25
CA GLU A 520 -29.56 -9.81 15.55
C GLU A 520 -29.92 -9.48 17.00
N ARG A 521 -31.04 -10.01 17.52
CA ARG A 521 -31.47 -9.81 18.93
C ARG A 521 -30.48 -10.40 19.94
N GLU A 522 -29.90 -11.56 19.61
CA GLU A 522 -28.91 -12.23 20.47
C GLU A 522 -27.60 -11.43 20.59
N HIS A 523 -27.16 -10.80 19.49
CA HIS A 523 -25.93 -10.00 19.44
C HIS A 523 -26.13 -8.54 19.87
N PHE A 524 -27.30 -7.95 19.59
CA PHE A 524 -27.58 -6.52 19.75
C PHE A 524 -28.77 -6.25 20.69
N ARG A 525 -28.73 -6.83 21.90
CA ARG A 525 -29.70 -6.58 23.00
C ARG A 525 -29.90 -5.11 23.37
N ILE A 526 -28.97 -4.22 22.98
CA ILE A 526 -29.10 -2.76 23.16
C ILE A 526 -30.21 -2.15 22.27
N CYS A 527 -30.61 -2.85 21.21
CA CYS A 527 -31.75 -2.57 20.35
C CYS A 527 -33.07 -3.23 20.80
N ASP A 528 -33.11 -3.88 21.97
CA ASP A 528 -34.36 -4.38 22.56
C ASP A 528 -35.30 -3.19 22.84
N PRO A 529 -36.58 -3.20 22.39
CA PRO A 529 -37.55 -2.15 22.64
C PRO A 529 -37.75 -1.77 24.11
N GLU A 530 -37.43 -2.63 25.08
CA GLU A 530 -37.44 -2.25 26.50
C GLU A 530 -36.43 -1.11 26.81
N ASN A 531 -35.36 -0.98 26.00
CA ASN A 531 -34.35 0.08 26.10
C ASN A 531 -34.75 1.41 25.44
N LEU A 532 -35.92 1.52 24.80
CA LEU A 532 -36.35 2.73 24.07
C LEU A 532 -36.22 4.05 24.87
N LYS A 533 -36.40 3.99 26.20
CA LYS A 533 -36.24 5.14 27.12
C LYS A 533 -34.80 5.64 27.28
N ASN A 534 -33.83 4.84 26.87
CA ASN A 534 -32.41 5.15 26.93
C ASN A 534 -31.89 5.66 25.57
N TRP A 535 -32.68 5.61 24.50
CA TRP A 535 -32.27 6.02 23.16
C TRP A 535 -32.48 7.53 22.94
N PRO A 536 -31.56 8.21 22.22
CA PRO A 536 -30.42 7.65 21.51
C PRO A 536 -29.20 7.41 22.42
N LEU A 537 -28.49 6.31 22.19
CA LEU A 537 -27.19 6.04 22.82
C LEU A 537 -26.07 6.28 21.81
N ILE A 538 -24.93 6.82 22.26
CA ILE A 538 -23.76 7.07 21.41
C ILE A 538 -22.57 6.30 21.97
N ASN A 539 -22.02 5.37 21.17
CA ASN A 539 -20.81 4.64 21.50
C ASN A 539 -19.70 5.01 20.52
N PHE A 540 -18.54 5.39 21.04
CA PHE A 540 -17.33 5.59 20.27
C PHE A 540 -16.51 4.30 20.22
N TYR A 541 -15.95 4.01 19.05
CA TYR A 541 -15.10 2.86 18.78
C TYR A 541 -13.71 3.40 18.41
N GLN A 542 -12.85 3.50 19.42
CA GLN A 542 -11.51 4.09 19.33
C GLN A 542 -10.49 3.05 18.83
N PRO A 543 -9.81 3.27 17.68
CA PRO A 543 -8.80 2.34 17.19
C PRO A 543 -7.52 2.40 18.03
N GLU A 544 -6.76 1.30 18.06
CA GLU A 544 -5.49 1.23 18.79
C GLU A 544 -4.43 2.14 18.16
N LYS A 545 -3.74 2.92 19.01
CA LYS A 545 -2.71 3.90 18.61
C LYS A 545 -1.52 3.23 17.93
N GLU A 546 -0.95 2.22 18.59
CA GLU A 546 0.17 1.44 18.07
C GLU A 546 -0.22 0.71 16.78
N VAL A 547 0.72 0.56 15.86
CA VAL A 547 0.56 -0.35 14.73
C VAL A 547 0.64 -1.77 15.30
N PRO A 548 -0.41 -2.61 15.19
CA PRO A 548 -0.47 -3.89 15.90
C PRO A 548 0.77 -4.75 15.62
N ASN A 549 1.47 -5.16 16.67
CA ASN A 549 2.68 -5.97 16.55
C ASN A 549 2.35 -7.28 15.80
N PRO A 550 2.83 -7.45 14.55
CA PRO A 550 2.36 -8.52 13.66
C PRO A 550 2.91 -9.89 14.07
N TYR A 551 3.60 -9.99 15.20
CA TYR A 551 4.16 -11.23 15.73
C TYR A 551 3.61 -11.60 17.13
N LEU A 552 2.63 -10.85 17.64
CA LEU A 552 1.85 -11.20 18.85
C LEU A 552 0.46 -11.75 18.46
N GLN A 553 0.38 -12.58 17.40
CA GLN A 553 -0.91 -12.91 16.76
C GLN A 553 -1.82 -13.85 17.59
N ASN A 554 -1.36 -14.31 18.76
CA ASN A 554 -2.24 -14.95 19.74
C ASN A 554 -3.38 -14.00 20.17
N ASP A 555 -3.08 -12.72 20.37
CA ASP A 555 -4.06 -11.66 20.67
C ASP A 555 -4.78 -11.11 19.42
N LYS A 556 -4.92 -11.93 18.36
CA LYS A 556 -5.94 -11.74 17.30
C LYS A 556 -7.38 -11.91 17.83
N LYS A 557 -7.77 -11.12 18.83
CA LYS A 557 -9.09 -10.48 18.79
C LYS A 557 -8.97 -9.43 17.68
N ALA A 558 -9.78 -9.52 16.63
CA ALA A 558 -9.60 -8.68 15.44
C ALA A 558 -9.74 -7.19 15.80
N ILE A 559 -8.58 -6.51 15.96
CA ILE A 559 -8.35 -5.26 16.72
C ILE A 559 -9.66 -4.57 17.09
N ILE A 560 -10.26 -5.02 18.20
CA ILE A 560 -11.61 -4.60 18.57
C ILE A 560 -11.49 -3.16 19.04
N PRO A 561 -11.99 -2.16 18.31
CA PRO A 561 -11.79 -0.77 18.71
C PRO A 561 -12.42 -0.57 20.08
N LYS A 562 -11.70 0.10 20.97
CA LYS A 562 -12.12 0.27 22.35
C LYS A 562 -13.47 0.99 22.39
N GLU A 563 -14.51 0.28 22.84
CA GLU A 563 -15.84 0.85 23.02
C GLU A 563 -15.82 1.82 24.21
N ILE A 564 -16.26 3.05 23.97
CA ILE A 564 -16.33 4.14 24.93
C ILE A 564 -17.73 4.74 24.82
N LYS A 565 -18.56 4.50 25.84
CA LYS A 565 -19.94 4.99 25.88
C LYS A 565 -19.95 6.47 26.23
N TYR A 566 -20.65 7.27 25.42
CA TYR A 566 -20.87 8.67 25.70
C TYR A 566 -21.97 8.84 26.77
N GLN A 567 -21.77 9.80 27.68
CA GLN A 567 -22.70 10.13 28.77
C GLN A 567 -22.86 11.65 28.95
N GLY A 568 -22.46 12.43 27.93
CA GLY A 568 -22.59 13.89 27.93
C GLY A 568 -23.91 14.38 27.35
N GLU A 569 -24.00 15.68 27.14
CA GLU A 569 -25.14 16.33 26.51
C GLU A 569 -25.21 15.99 25.01
N LEU A 570 -26.42 15.70 24.50
CA LEU A 570 -26.65 15.27 23.11
C LEU A 570 -26.56 16.40 22.06
N ALA A 571 -25.94 17.54 22.40
CA ALA A 571 -25.65 18.62 21.47
C ALA A 571 -24.44 18.29 20.59
N ALA A 572 -24.48 18.67 19.31
CA ALA A 572 -23.44 18.37 18.34
C ALA A 572 -22.05 18.80 18.82
N GLU A 573 -21.93 20.03 19.36
CA GLU A 573 -20.69 20.60 19.90
C GLU A 573 -20.12 19.77 21.06
N SER A 574 -20.97 19.34 22.00
CA SER A 574 -20.59 18.52 23.17
C SER A 574 -20.14 17.11 22.79
N ILE A 575 -20.67 16.56 21.68
CA ILE A 575 -20.27 15.25 21.14
C ILE A 575 -18.98 15.37 20.32
N LEU A 576 -18.87 16.37 19.44
CA LEU A 576 -17.67 16.67 18.64
C LEU A 576 -16.45 16.92 19.54
N GLY A 577 -16.59 17.75 20.58
CA GLY A 577 -15.51 18.01 21.53
C GLY A 577 -15.01 16.75 22.25
N HIS A 578 -15.91 15.83 22.60
CA HIS A 578 -15.53 14.54 23.18
C HIS A 578 -14.89 13.60 22.14
N ALA A 579 -15.42 13.57 20.91
CA ALA A 579 -14.87 12.78 19.82
C ALA A 579 -13.43 13.20 19.50
N TYR A 580 -13.12 14.51 19.50
CA TYR A 580 -11.77 15.03 19.29
C TYR A 580 -10.76 14.57 20.35
N LEU A 581 -11.18 14.39 21.61
CA LEU A 581 -10.35 13.80 22.67
C LEU A 581 -10.13 12.29 22.47
N LEU A 582 -11.06 11.60 21.80
CA LEU A 582 -10.97 10.19 21.47
C LEU A 582 -10.30 9.89 20.12
N MET A 583 -10.08 10.89 19.26
CA MET A 583 -9.39 10.70 17.99
C MET A 583 -7.98 10.13 18.23
N PRO A 584 -7.57 9.07 17.51
CA PRO A 584 -6.22 8.55 17.62
C PRO A 584 -5.20 9.60 17.18
N ASP A 585 -4.04 9.61 17.84
CA ASP A 585 -2.88 10.33 17.34
C ASP A 585 -1.94 9.32 16.69
N PHE A 586 -1.88 9.35 15.35
CA PHE A 586 -0.93 8.60 14.53
C PHE A 586 0.14 9.53 13.94
N THR A 587 0.27 10.75 14.46
CA THR A 587 1.31 11.68 14.01
C THR A 587 2.62 11.43 14.75
N TRP A 588 3.73 11.47 14.01
CA TRP A 588 5.06 11.55 14.59
C TRP A 588 5.29 13.00 15.06
N ARG A 589 5.96 13.20 16.20
CA ARG A 589 6.33 14.56 16.68
C ARG A 589 7.85 14.67 16.71
N VAL A 590 8.39 15.36 15.70
CA VAL A 590 9.84 15.49 15.44
C VAL A 590 10.35 16.79 16.05
N LYS A 591 11.11 16.67 17.13
CA LYS A 591 11.71 17.76 17.91
C LYS A 591 13.21 17.89 17.66
N ASN A 592 13.87 16.79 17.29
CA ASN A 592 15.31 16.69 17.11
C ASN A 592 15.68 15.78 15.92
N ASN A 593 16.99 15.67 15.63
CA ASN A 593 17.48 14.89 14.49
C ASN A 593 17.33 13.36 14.66
N GLU A 594 17.36 12.83 15.87
CA GLU A 594 17.17 11.40 16.16
C GLU A 594 15.72 10.97 15.80
N ASP A 595 14.71 11.72 16.28
CA ASP A 595 13.30 11.52 15.89
C ASP A 595 13.13 11.54 14.36
N PHE A 596 13.90 12.41 13.68
CA PHE A 596 13.84 12.58 12.23
C PHE A 596 14.55 11.46 11.46
N GLN A 597 15.66 10.93 11.98
CA GLN A 597 16.30 9.76 11.37
C GLN A 597 15.45 8.50 11.60
N GLU A 598 14.88 8.27 12.78
CA GLU A 598 13.98 7.13 13.03
C GLU A 598 12.81 7.14 12.03
N LEU A 599 12.14 8.29 11.88
CA LEU A 599 11.07 8.49 10.91
C LEU A 599 11.49 8.14 9.46
N ARG A 600 12.73 8.45 9.06
CA ARG A 600 13.23 8.20 7.69
C ARG A 600 13.78 6.79 7.48
N GLU A 601 14.42 6.22 8.50
CA GLU A 601 14.94 4.86 8.48
C GLU A 601 13.83 3.82 8.36
N ASP A 602 12.62 4.13 8.88
CA ASP A 602 11.43 3.35 8.54
C ASP A 602 10.98 3.57 7.08
N ILE A 603 11.68 2.88 6.17
CA ILE A 603 11.27 2.70 4.78
C ILE A 603 10.07 1.73 4.65
N SER A 604 9.40 1.33 5.74
CA SER A 604 8.15 0.57 5.63
C SER A 604 7.08 1.39 4.92
N ILE A 605 6.86 2.65 5.29
CA ILE A 605 5.99 3.58 4.56
C ILE A 605 6.88 4.56 3.78
N PRO A 606 7.05 4.41 2.45
CA PRO A 606 8.04 5.16 1.66
C PRO A 606 7.62 6.60 1.34
N VAL A 607 6.64 7.15 2.05
CA VAL A 607 6.11 8.51 1.89
C VAL A 607 5.95 9.12 3.27
N LYS A 608 6.64 10.24 3.53
CA LYS A 608 6.57 10.99 4.78
C LYS A 608 6.00 12.38 4.48
N VAL A 609 5.07 12.86 5.30
CA VAL A 609 4.41 14.16 5.18
C VAL A 609 4.88 15.02 6.36
N LEU A 610 5.83 15.91 6.12
CA LEU A 610 6.38 16.81 7.12
C LEU A 610 5.51 18.07 7.18
N TYR A 611 4.83 18.29 8.30
CA TYR A 611 4.04 19.50 8.58
C TYR A 611 4.85 20.40 9.52
N PHE A 612 5.44 21.44 8.95
CA PHE A 612 6.14 22.48 9.68
C PHE A 612 5.12 23.49 10.17
N GLN A 613 5.11 23.79 11.46
CA GLN A 613 4.21 24.77 12.06
C GLN A 613 4.96 25.60 13.11
N LYS A 614 4.42 26.79 13.41
CA LYS A 614 4.97 27.66 14.44
C LYS A 614 4.43 27.27 15.83
N GLU A 615 3.12 27.39 15.99
CA GLU A 615 2.39 27.09 17.21
C GLU A 615 1.25 26.12 16.85
N MET A 616 1.01 25.11 17.70
CA MET A 616 -0.10 24.16 17.51
C MET A 616 -1.40 24.79 18.01
N SER A 617 -2.40 24.95 17.14
CA SER A 617 -3.78 25.18 17.59
C SER A 617 -4.50 23.85 17.77
N GLU A 618 -5.51 23.79 18.66
CA GLU A 618 -6.34 22.60 18.83
C GLU A 618 -6.98 22.14 17.49
N ASN A 619 -7.38 23.11 16.66
CA ASN A 619 -7.91 22.86 15.32
C ASN A 619 -6.86 22.26 14.37
N ASP A 620 -5.60 22.73 14.40
CA ASP A 620 -4.51 22.12 13.62
C ASP A 620 -4.23 20.68 14.11
N GLU A 621 -4.28 20.41 15.43
CA GLU A 621 -4.08 19.04 15.95
C GLU A 621 -5.20 18.07 15.55
N ILE A 622 -6.47 18.48 15.67
CA ILE A 622 -7.63 17.69 15.20
C ILE A 622 -7.52 17.38 13.70
N PHE A 623 -7.18 18.40 12.92
CA PHE A 623 -6.98 18.33 11.48
C PHE A 623 -5.90 17.31 11.09
N LEU A 624 -4.75 17.34 11.78
CA LEU A 624 -3.63 16.45 11.53
C LEU A 624 -3.92 15.01 11.95
N LYS A 625 -4.61 14.78 13.08
CA LYS A 625 -5.10 13.44 13.48
C LYS A 625 -6.05 12.85 12.43
N GLY A 626 -6.91 13.67 11.84
CA GLY A 626 -7.80 13.25 10.74
C GLY A 626 -7.04 12.82 9.49
N LEU A 627 -6.08 13.63 9.03
CA LEU A 627 -5.22 13.26 7.90
C LEU A 627 -4.39 12.00 8.20
N ALA A 628 -3.84 11.87 9.41
CA ALA A 628 -3.04 10.71 9.80
C ALA A 628 -3.88 9.43 9.88
N SER A 629 -5.17 9.54 10.25
CA SER A 629 -6.15 8.45 10.21
C SER A 629 -6.48 8.01 8.77
N GLU A 630 -6.68 8.96 7.84
CA GLU A 630 -6.97 8.65 6.43
C GLU A 630 -5.76 8.06 5.69
N PHE A 631 -4.55 8.56 5.99
CA PHE A 631 -3.32 8.14 5.32
C PHE A 631 -2.49 7.12 6.11
N ARG A 632 -3.00 6.59 7.24
CA ARG A 632 -2.33 5.52 8.00
C ARG A 632 -1.93 4.36 7.06
N LEU A 633 -0.69 3.90 7.17
CA LEU A 633 -0.08 2.87 6.32
C LEU A 633 0.06 3.26 4.82
N ARG A 634 -0.22 4.52 4.42
CA ARG A 634 -0.10 5.05 3.04
C ARG A 634 0.92 6.18 2.95
N ALA A 635 1.00 7.02 3.98
CA ALA A 635 2.04 7.99 4.24
C ALA A 635 2.08 8.26 5.76
N ASP A 636 3.28 8.36 6.35
CA ASP A 636 3.40 8.86 7.73
C ASP A 636 3.22 10.37 7.75
N ILE A 637 2.52 10.90 8.75
CA ILE A 637 2.44 12.35 8.97
C ILE A 637 3.27 12.69 10.20
N ALA A 638 4.20 13.62 10.02
CA ALA A 638 5.12 14.08 11.04
C ALA A 638 4.99 15.58 11.26
N ILE A 639 4.88 16.00 12.51
CA ILE A 639 4.77 17.38 12.94
C ILE A 639 6.16 17.83 13.36
N ILE A 640 6.67 18.89 12.72
CA ILE A 640 7.99 19.44 13.00
C ILE A 640 7.84 20.62 13.95
N ASP A 641 8.62 20.63 15.03
CA ASP A 641 8.65 21.68 16.05
C ASP A 641 9.29 22.99 15.52
N GLU A 642 8.81 24.16 15.94
CA GLU A 642 9.39 25.46 15.55
C GLU A 642 10.82 25.66 16.05
N ASN A 643 11.24 24.89 17.06
CA ASN A 643 12.59 24.96 17.61
C ASN A 643 13.63 24.20 16.76
N PHE A 644 13.22 23.27 15.87
CA PHE A 644 14.15 22.47 15.07
C PHE A 644 14.61 23.17 13.79
N LYS A 645 15.33 24.28 13.98
CA LYS A 645 15.78 25.20 12.90
C LYS A 645 16.62 24.55 11.82
N GLU A 646 17.56 23.67 12.19
CA GLU A 646 18.41 22.96 11.23
C GLU A 646 17.60 22.21 10.17
N LEU A 647 16.46 21.62 10.58
CA LEU A 647 15.56 20.94 9.66
C LEU A 647 14.76 21.93 8.81
N GLN A 648 14.33 23.05 9.38
CA GLN A 648 13.61 24.12 8.65
C GLN A 648 14.50 24.73 7.56
N ASP A 649 15.76 25.04 7.89
CA ASP A 649 16.77 25.54 6.94
C ASP A 649 17.04 24.51 5.83
N PHE A 650 17.19 23.23 6.19
CA PHE A 650 17.40 22.11 5.25
C PHE A 650 16.21 21.83 4.30
N TYR A 651 15.01 22.30 4.65
CA TYR A 651 13.82 22.27 3.80
C TYR A 651 13.43 23.64 3.24
N GLU A 652 14.23 24.68 3.43
CA GLU A 652 13.97 26.05 2.98
C GLU A 652 12.60 26.57 3.44
N ILE A 653 12.24 26.34 4.71
CA ILE A 653 10.94 26.70 5.30
C ILE A 653 10.98 28.14 5.81
N PHE A 654 10.25 29.03 5.13
CA PHE A 654 10.21 30.47 5.47
C PHE A 654 8.85 30.95 5.98
N TYR A 655 7.82 30.11 5.90
CA TYR A 655 6.44 30.45 6.23
C TYR A 655 5.79 29.30 7.01
N TYR A 656 4.78 29.64 7.83
CA TYR A 656 4.09 28.67 8.68
C TYR A 656 2.58 28.72 8.53
N PRO A 657 1.89 27.56 8.51
CA PRO A 657 2.45 26.22 8.37
C PRO A 657 2.83 25.93 6.91
N GLU A 658 3.83 25.09 6.70
CA GLU A 658 4.24 24.60 5.39
C GLU A 658 4.27 23.06 5.40
N LEU A 659 3.82 22.43 4.31
CA LEU A 659 3.71 20.98 4.21
C LEU A 659 4.61 20.47 3.08
N VAL A 660 5.51 19.54 3.41
CA VAL A 660 6.46 18.93 2.47
C VAL A 660 6.28 17.42 2.46
N ILE A 661 6.25 16.81 1.29
CA ILE A 661 6.27 15.35 1.16
C ILE A 661 7.66 14.90 0.76
N GLU A 662 8.26 14.01 1.56
CA GLU A 662 9.41 13.20 1.16
C GLU A 662 8.92 11.84 0.63
N LYS A 663 9.47 11.40 -0.51
CA LYS A 663 9.11 10.13 -1.16
C LYS A 663 10.35 9.33 -1.54
N TRP A 664 10.49 8.12 -1.01
CA TRP A 664 11.66 7.28 -1.24
C TRP A 664 11.73 6.79 -2.70
N ASN A 665 12.72 7.26 -3.46
CA ASN A 665 13.03 6.74 -4.79
C ASN A 665 13.99 5.55 -4.70
N GLN A 666 13.45 4.34 -4.78
CA GLN A 666 14.21 3.08 -4.77
C GLN A 666 15.28 2.96 -5.88
N GLN A 667 15.18 3.72 -6.97
CA GLN A 667 16.16 3.68 -8.07
C GLN A 667 17.38 4.56 -7.81
N GLU A 668 17.18 5.66 -7.08
CA GLU A 668 18.23 6.66 -6.78
C GLU A 668 18.71 6.61 -5.32
N LEU A 669 18.11 5.76 -4.49
CA LEU A 669 18.39 5.57 -3.05
C LEU A 669 18.38 6.89 -2.26
N LYS A 670 17.41 7.75 -2.56
CA LYS A 670 17.20 9.06 -1.92
C LYS A 670 15.71 9.40 -1.84
N PHE A 671 15.35 10.35 -0.99
CA PHE A 671 14.01 10.93 -0.96
C PHE A 671 13.88 12.07 -2.00
N GLU A 672 12.81 12.02 -2.81
CA GLU A 672 12.30 13.14 -3.60
C GLU A 672 11.46 14.06 -2.70
N ARG A 673 11.57 15.39 -2.86
CA ARG A 673 10.86 16.38 -2.04
C ARG A 673 9.83 17.15 -2.85
N ILE A 674 8.64 17.34 -2.29
CA ILE A 674 7.51 18.00 -2.95
C ILE A 674 6.83 18.95 -1.96
N LYS A 675 7.01 20.27 -2.14
CA LYS A 675 6.36 21.32 -1.32
C LYS A 675 4.89 21.53 -1.70
N TYR A 676 4.05 21.83 -0.72
CA TYR A 676 2.63 22.16 -0.88
C TYR A 676 2.41 23.68 -0.95
N ASN A 677 2.03 24.17 -2.12
CA ASN A 677 1.82 25.61 -2.37
C ASN A 677 0.33 26.02 -2.27
N GLY A 678 -0.47 25.32 -1.47
CA GLY A 678 -1.91 25.57 -1.32
C GLY A 678 -2.29 26.14 0.05
N GLY A 679 -3.56 26.56 0.22
CA GLY A 679 -4.06 27.04 1.52
C GLY A 679 -4.35 25.91 2.53
N LYS A 680 -4.52 26.26 3.81
CA LYS A 680 -4.83 25.34 4.94
C LYS A 680 -6.19 24.61 4.87
N LYS A 681 -6.80 24.42 3.69
CA LYS A 681 -8.10 23.73 3.59
C LYS A 681 -7.90 22.22 3.60
N PHE A 682 -8.67 21.51 4.41
CA PHE A 682 -8.57 20.06 4.61
C PHE A 682 -8.56 19.30 3.28
N GLU A 683 -9.58 19.50 2.42
CA GLU A 683 -9.65 18.84 1.10
C GLU A 683 -8.45 19.16 0.20
N SER A 684 -7.82 20.34 0.34
CA SER A 684 -6.69 20.76 -0.50
C SER A 684 -5.38 20.11 -0.07
N MET A 685 -5.11 20.00 1.24
CA MET A 685 -3.98 19.23 1.78
C MET A 685 -4.20 17.72 1.60
N ARG A 686 -5.40 17.22 1.88
CA ARG A 686 -5.85 15.85 1.62
C ARG A 686 -5.66 15.43 0.16
N ALA A 687 -6.15 16.22 -0.80
CA ALA A 687 -5.99 15.94 -2.22
C ALA A 687 -4.54 16.14 -2.72
N PHE A 688 -3.68 16.83 -1.97
CA PHE A 688 -2.23 16.82 -2.21
C PHE A 688 -1.59 15.52 -1.70
N ILE A 689 -1.77 15.17 -0.42
CA ILE A 689 -1.22 13.94 0.16
C ILE A 689 -1.68 12.71 -0.65
N ASN A 690 -2.97 12.61 -1.00
CA ASN A 690 -3.52 11.48 -1.76
C ASN A 690 -2.91 11.29 -3.16
N ARG A 691 -2.30 12.34 -3.76
CA ARG A 691 -1.59 12.23 -5.05
C ARG A 691 -0.18 11.65 -4.93
N HIS A 692 0.42 11.68 -3.73
CA HIS A 692 1.82 11.31 -3.50
C HIS A 692 1.99 10.09 -2.58
N ALA A 693 1.05 9.88 -1.64
CA ALA A 693 0.89 8.69 -0.81
C ALA A 693 0.69 7.41 -1.63
N LEU A 694 0.82 6.25 -0.99
CA LEU A 694 0.51 4.97 -1.62
C LEU A 694 -0.97 4.89 -2.02
N ARG A 695 -1.24 4.31 -3.20
CA ARG A 695 -2.62 4.15 -3.71
C ARG A 695 -3.47 3.28 -2.77
N GLN A 696 -2.92 2.14 -2.38
CA GLN A 696 -3.51 1.22 -1.41
C GLN A 696 -2.74 1.33 -0.07
N LYS A 697 -3.40 1.03 1.05
CA LYS A 697 -2.73 0.88 2.35
C LYS A 697 -1.65 -0.20 2.22
N LYS A 698 -0.41 0.11 2.60
CA LYS A 698 0.62 -0.93 2.68
C LYS A 698 0.22 -1.89 3.78
N GLN A 699 -0.10 -3.12 3.41
CA GLN A 699 -0.23 -4.23 4.35
C GLN A 699 1.16 -4.58 4.88
N ILE A 700 1.64 -3.81 5.88
CA ILE A 700 3.06 -3.67 6.21
C ILE A 700 3.76 -5.03 6.42
N TYR A 701 3.07 -6.00 7.04
CA TYR A 701 3.53 -7.39 7.12
C TYR A 701 2.52 -8.45 6.63
N PHE A 702 1.30 -8.06 6.23
CA PHE A 702 0.35 -9.00 5.65
C PHE A 702 0.63 -9.30 4.16
N SER A 703 1.21 -8.36 3.38
CA SER A 703 1.23 -8.47 1.91
C SER A 703 2.03 -9.64 1.31
N GLU A 704 3.22 -10.02 1.81
CA GLU A 704 3.93 -11.19 1.23
C GLU A 704 3.18 -12.52 1.48
N PHE A 705 2.30 -12.57 2.49
CA PHE A 705 1.41 -13.70 2.74
C PHE A 705 0.05 -13.52 2.05
N GLN A 706 -0.49 -12.30 1.95
CA GLN A 706 -1.78 -12.04 1.31
C GLN A 706 -1.75 -11.87 -0.23
N GLN A 707 -0.61 -11.53 -0.81
CA GLN A 707 -0.34 -11.71 -2.26
C GLN A 707 0.06 -13.17 -2.59
N LYS A 708 0.05 -14.06 -1.58
CA LYS A 708 0.02 -15.52 -1.76
C LYS A 708 -1.36 -16.13 -1.43
N LEU A 709 -2.08 -15.60 -0.43
CA LEU A 709 -3.50 -15.88 -0.17
C LEU A 709 -4.43 -15.22 -1.21
N SER A 710 -3.92 -14.43 -2.14
CA SER A 710 -4.69 -14.00 -3.30
C SER A 710 -4.97 -15.24 -4.15
N LEU A 711 -6.10 -15.89 -3.86
CA LEU A 711 -6.63 -17.12 -4.49
C LEU A 711 -6.96 -16.96 -5.99
N GLU A 712 -6.44 -15.90 -6.61
CA GLU A 712 -6.32 -15.73 -8.05
C GLU A 712 -5.60 -16.96 -8.63
N MET A 713 -6.36 -17.79 -9.36
CA MET A 713 -5.78 -18.88 -10.12
C MET A 713 -4.83 -18.29 -11.15
N LYS A 714 -3.54 -18.63 -11.01
CA LYS A 714 -2.50 -18.22 -11.95
C LYS A 714 -2.78 -18.92 -13.27
N LYS A 715 -3.31 -18.16 -14.23
CA LYS A 715 -3.67 -18.69 -15.55
C LYS A 715 -2.41 -19.06 -16.32
N LEU A 716 -2.43 -20.27 -16.85
CA LEU A 716 -1.38 -20.82 -17.70
C LEU A 716 -1.86 -20.78 -19.15
N GLU A 717 -0.98 -20.31 -20.03
CA GLU A 717 -1.24 -20.14 -21.45
C GLU A 717 -0.97 -21.44 -22.24
N ASN A 718 -0.15 -22.35 -21.70
CA ASN A 718 0.29 -23.56 -22.38
C ASN A 718 0.84 -24.63 -21.41
N ILE A 719 1.11 -25.82 -21.97
CA ILE A 719 1.63 -26.99 -21.24
C ILE A 719 3.11 -26.85 -20.85
N ASP A 720 3.90 -26.03 -21.56
CA ASP A 720 5.30 -25.82 -21.22
C ASP A 720 5.47 -24.99 -19.93
N GLN A 721 4.54 -24.09 -19.62
CA GLN A 721 4.49 -23.42 -18.31
C GLN A 721 4.20 -24.40 -17.16
N ILE A 722 3.42 -25.47 -17.39
CA ILE A 722 3.29 -26.57 -16.42
C ILE A 722 4.66 -27.25 -16.21
N LYS A 723 5.39 -27.58 -17.29
CA LYS A 723 6.75 -28.16 -17.18
C LYS A 723 7.70 -27.23 -16.44
N GLU A 724 7.63 -25.92 -16.68
CA GLU A 724 8.46 -24.93 -16.00
C GLU A 724 8.20 -24.92 -14.49
N ILE A 725 6.93 -24.94 -14.05
CA ILE A 725 6.56 -25.03 -12.64
C ILE A 725 7.18 -26.29 -12.00
N ILE A 726 7.04 -27.46 -12.63
CA ILE A 726 7.56 -28.77 -12.17
C ILE A 726 9.09 -28.80 -12.03
N LEU A 727 9.80 -28.06 -12.88
CA LEU A 727 11.25 -28.00 -12.93
C LEU A 727 11.82 -26.93 -11.99
N ASN A 728 11.18 -25.76 -11.91
CA ASN A 728 11.70 -24.59 -11.19
C ASN A 728 11.25 -24.52 -9.73
N LYS A 729 10.09 -25.09 -9.36
CA LYS A 729 9.64 -25.14 -7.96
C LYS A 729 10.18 -26.34 -7.19
N GLN A 730 10.62 -26.06 -5.97
CA GLN A 730 11.08 -27.05 -4.98
C GLN A 730 10.50 -26.77 -3.58
N ASN A 731 9.64 -25.75 -3.42
CA ASN A 731 9.37 -25.09 -2.13
C ASN A 731 7.87 -24.90 -1.78
N SER A 732 6.94 -25.32 -2.63
CA SER A 732 5.49 -25.33 -2.35
C SER A 732 4.82 -26.56 -3.00
N TRP A 733 3.57 -26.83 -2.65
CA TRP A 733 2.70 -27.76 -3.37
C TRP A 733 2.00 -26.98 -4.50
N ASP A 734 1.89 -27.56 -5.68
CA ASP A 734 1.17 -26.94 -6.81
C ASP A 734 -0.09 -27.75 -7.13
N LEU A 735 -1.23 -27.06 -7.25
CA LEU A 735 -2.52 -27.65 -7.63
C LEU A 735 -3.01 -26.98 -8.92
N ILE A 736 -3.04 -27.77 -10.00
CA ILE A 736 -3.30 -27.29 -11.35
C ILE A 736 -4.65 -27.83 -11.83
N GLN A 737 -5.65 -26.97 -11.93
CA GLN A 737 -6.90 -27.31 -12.61
C GLN A 737 -6.69 -27.24 -14.12
N ILE A 738 -7.18 -28.25 -14.85
CA ILE A 738 -7.17 -28.27 -16.31
C ILE A 738 -8.59 -28.49 -16.82
N LYS A 739 -9.11 -27.50 -17.56
CA LYS A 739 -10.49 -27.51 -18.08
C LYS A 739 -10.53 -27.18 -19.57
N ARG A 740 -11.43 -27.83 -20.31
CA ARG A 740 -11.67 -27.54 -21.74
C ARG A 740 -12.78 -26.49 -21.85
N VAL A 741 -12.60 -25.51 -22.74
CA VAL A 741 -13.59 -24.47 -23.02
C VAL A 741 -14.95 -25.11 -23.33
N GLY A 742 -16.00 -24.68 -22.62
CA GLY A 742 -17.38 -25.14 -22.84
C GLY A 742 -17.78 -26.46 -22.17
N LYS A 743 -16.99 -27.02 -21.23
CA LYS A 743 -17.41 -28.13 -20.35
C LYS A 743 -17.63 -27.67 -18.90
N GLN A 744 -18.49 -28.41 -18.18
CA GLN A 744 -19.24 -27.91 -17.02
C GLN A 744 -18.50 -27.93 -15.66
N GLU A 745 -19.03 -27.13 -14.74
CA GLU A 745 -18.54 -26.61 -13.45
C GLU A 745 -18.20 -27.62 -12.34
N GLN A 746 -18.32 -28.94 -12.53
CA GLN A 746 -18.25 -29.89 -11.40
C GLN A 746 -16.91 -29.84 -10.64
N ASN A 747 -15.78 -29.74 -11.37
CA ASN A 747 -14.45 -29.58 -10.76
C ASN A 747 -14.22 -28.17 -10.19
N GLU A 748 -15.04 -27.17 -10.52
CA GLU A 748 -14.88 -25.81 -10.00
C GLU A 748 -15.37 -25.74 -8.56
N ARG A 749 -16.52 -26.35 -8.24
CA ARG A 749 -16.97 -26.48 -6.84
C ARG A 749 -15.99 -27.25 -5.96
N LEU A 750 -15.42 -28.34 -6.49
CA LEU A 750 -14.38 -29.09 -5.78
C LEU A 750 -13.14 -28.21 -5.56
N LEU A 751 -12.68 -27.47 -6.58
CA LEU A 751 -11.54 -26.57 -6.46
C LEU A 751 -11.80 -25.42 -5.48
N GLU A 752 -12.98 -24.81 -5.51
CA GLU A 752 -13.41 -23.76 -4.58
C GLU A 752 -13.42 -24.27 -3.14
N HIS A 753 -13.91 -25.49 -2.89
CA HIS A 753 -13.87 -26.08 -1.56
C HIS A 753 -12.45 -26.44 -1.13
N LEU A 754 -11.58 -26.90 -2.05
CA LEU A 754 -10.15 -27.10 -1.76
C LEU A 754 -9.45 -25.78 -1.42
N LYS A 755 -9.78 -24.68 -2.11
CA LYS A 755 -9.32 -23.32 -1.76
C LYS A 755 -9.82 -22.88 -0.40
N GLU A 756 -11.10 -23.07 -0.10
CA GLU A 756 -11.75 -22.72 1.17
C GLU A 756 -11.13 -23.48 2.36
N LYS A 757 -10.82 -24.77 2.20
CA LYS A 757 -10.28 -25.61 3.28
C LYS A 757 -8.76 -25.57 3.41
N TYR A 758 -8.03 -25.38 2.32
CA TYR A 758 -6.57 -25.50 2.29
C TYR A 758 -5.82 -24.20 1.92
N GLU A 759 -6.52 -23.10 1.62
CA GLU A 759 -6.03 -21.71 1.44
C GLU A 759 -4.60 -21.51 0.91
N THR A 760 -3.58 -21.64 1.77
CA THR A 760 -2.16 -21.37 1.48
C THR A 760 -1.27 -22.60 1.36
N LEU A 761 -1.83 -23.80 1.47
CA LEU A 761 -1.10 -25.06 1.27
C LEU A 761 -0.64 -25.22 -0.19
N PHE A 762 -1.50 -24.82 -1.14
CA PHE A 762 -1.27 -24.98 -2.57
C PHE A 762 -1.09 -23.62 -3.27
N ASP A 763 -0.15 -23.54 -4.21
CA ASP A 763 -0.23 -22.57 -5.29
C ASP A 763 -1.28 -23.06 -6.31
N TYR A 764 -2.34 -22.28 -6.53
CA TYR A 764 -3.44 -22.64 -7.46
C TYR A 764 -3.20 -22.13 -8.88
N TYR A 765 -3.33 -23.02 -9.85
CA TYR A 765 -3.16 -22.74 -11.28
C TYR A 765 -4.37 -23.19 -12.10
N GLU A 766 -4.59 -22.53 -13.24
CA GLU A 766 -5.63 -22.87 -14.22
C GLU A 766 -5.01 -22.96 -15.62
N LEU A 767 -5.07 -24.12 -16.27
CA LEU A 767 -4.82 -24.23 -17.71
C LEU A 767 -6.15 -24.44 -18.45
N ILE A 768 -6.48 -23.48 -19.31
CA ILE A 768 -7.66 -23.55 -20.18
C ILE A 768 -7.25 -24.18 -21.52
N ILE A 769 -7.93 -25.26 -21.90
CA ILE A 769 -7.72 -26.00 -23.14
C ILE A 769 -8.76 -25.54 -24.17
N GLU A 770 -8.30 -24.84 -25.20
CA GLU A 770 -9.14 -24.25 -26.23
C GLU A 770 -9.43 -25.24 -27.37
N ASN A 771 -8.48 -26.14 -27.66
CA ASN A 771 -8.55 -27.01 -28.84
C ASN A 771 -8.12 -28.46 -28.55
N GLU A 772 -8.35 -29.34 -29.52
CA GLU A 772 -8.09 -30.77 -29.41
C GLU A 772 -6.61 -31.15 -29.55
N GLU A 773 -5.80 -30.31 -30.20
CA GLU A 773 -4.35 -30.50 -30.31
C GLU A 773 -3.69 -30.37 -28.92
N GLN A 774 -4.04 -29.32 -28.17
CA GLN A 774 -3.66 -29.15 -26.76
C GLN A 774 -4.14 -30.32 -25.88
N GLU A 775 -5.39 -30.78 -26.03
CA GLU A 775 -5.91 -31.94 -25.29
C GLU A 775 -5.11 -33.21 -25.58
N ASN A 776 -4.74 -33.44 -26.85
CA ASN A 776 -3.95 -34.59 -27.25
C ASN A 776 -2.48 -34.47 -26.81
N GLN A 777 -1.90 -33.27 -26.78
CA GLN A 777 -0.58 -33.04 -26.17
C GLN A 777 -0.60 -33.38 -24.68
N LEU A 778 -1.64 -32.97 -23.95
CA LEU A 778 -1.86 -33.32 -22.53
C LEU A 778 -1.99 -34.83 -22.29
N LYS A 779 -2.75 -35.53 -23.15
CA LYS A 779 -2.88 -37.00 -23.12
C LYS A 779 -1.54 -37.70 -23.38
N ASN A 780 -0.72 -37.19 -24.30
CA ASN A 780 0.52 -37.82 -24.70
C ASN A 780 1.68 -37.55 -23.71
N GLU A 781 1.84 -36.30 -23.28
CA GLU A 781 2.97 -35.88 -22.42
C GLU A 781 2.68 -36.12 -20.93
N LEU A 782 1.47 -35.79 -20.47
CA LEU A 782 1.07 -35.88 -19.06
C LEU A 782 0.11 -37.04 -18.77
N LYS A 783 -0.19 -37.90 -19.75
CA LYS A 783 -1.02 -39.12 -19.59
C LYS A 783 -2.45 -38.87 -19.08
N ILE A 784 -2.94 -37.63 -19.15
CA ILE A 784 -4.23 -37.21 -18.60
C ILE A 784 -5.34 -37.60 -19.57
N LYS A 785 -5.97 -38.76 -19.30
CA LYS A 785 -6.95 -39.38 -20.22
C LYS A 785 -8.26 -38.58 -20.35
N ASN A 786 -8.70 -37.94 -19.27
CA ASN A 786 -10.02 -37.33 -19.13
C ASN A 786 -9.90 -35.85 -18.73
N LEU A 787 -10.83 -35.00 -19.18
CA LEU A 787 -10.97 -33.60 -18.75
C LEU A 787 -12.44 -33.29 -18.42
N PRO A 788 -12.73 -32.41 -17.44
CA PRO A 788 -11.78 -31.66 -16.62
C PRO A 788 -11.03 -32.52 -15.60
N ALA A 789 -9.83 -32.09 -15.23
CA ALA A 789 -8.94 -32.77 -14.30
C ALA A 789 -8.35 -31.79 -13.28
N ILE A 790 -7.94 -32.29 -12.13
CA ILE A 790 -7.09 -31.56 -11.18
C ILE A 790 -5.79 -32.37 -11.05
N ILE A 791 -4.64 -31.72 -11.28
CA ILE A 791 -3.33 -32.30 -10.99
C ILE A 791 -2.84 -31.79 -9.65
N VAL A 792 -2.28 -32.67 -8.82
CA VAL A 792 -1.43 -32.27 -7.69
C VAL A 792 0.02 -32.64 -7.98
N TYR A 793 0.91 -31.67 -7.77
CA TYR A 793 2.35 -31.90 -7.70
C TYR A 793 2.79 -31.90 -6.23
N PRO A 794 3.16 -33.06 -5.67
CA PRO A 794 3.56 -33.15 -4.27
C PRO A 794 4.95 -32.57 -4.03
N TYR A 795 5.16 -32.06 -2.81
CA TYR A 795 6.45 -31.51 -2.39
C TYR A 795 7.54 -32.59 -2.37
N LYS A 796 8.55 -32.44 -3.24
CA LYS A 796 9.54 -33.48 -3.54
C LYS A 796 10.40 -33.90 -2.33
N LYS A 797 10.39 -35.21 -2.06
CA LYS A 797 11.57 -35.96 -1.61
C LYS A 797 11.83 -37.12 -2.57
N SER A 798 13.12 -37.34 -2.88
CA SER A 798 13.66 -38.45 -3.68
C SER A 798 13.03 -38.74 -5.06
N GLY A 799 13.58 -38.11 -6.10
CA GLY A 799 13.78 -38.72 -7.43
C GLY A 799 12.59 -38.86 -8.39
N ILE A 800 11.42 -39.27 -7.91
CA ILE A 800 10.29 -39.62 -8.79
C ILE A 800 9.46 -38.38 -9.12
N LEU A 801 9.36 -38.05 -10.41
CA LEU A 801 8.45 -37.03 -10.95
C LEU A 801 7.02 -37.57 -11.03
N GLY A 802 6.50 -38.02 -9.90
CA GLY A 802 5.10 -38.42 -9.74
C GLY A 802 4.23 -37.19 -9.51
N PHE A 803 3.18 -37.08 -10.32
CA PHE A 803 2.04 -36.23 -10.05
C PHE A 803 0.80 -37.10 -10.11
N GLU A 804 -0.24 -36.68 -9.40
CA GLU A 804 -1.49 -37.42 -9.38
C GLU A 804 -2.62 -36.65 -10.07
N VAL A 805 -3.44 -37.38 -10.81
CA VAL A 805 -4.61 -36.85 -11.51
C VAL A 805 -5.85 -37.21 -10.72
N ILE A 806 -6.38 -36.22 -9.99
CA ILE A 806 -7.70 -36.26 -9.39
C ILE A 806 -8.74 -36.17 -10.51
N LEU A 807 -9.74 -37.05 -10.45
CA LEU A 807 -10.85 -37.09 -11.42
C LEU A 807 -12.06 -36.37 -10.82
N GLY A 808 -12.89 -35.75 -11.67
CA GLY A 808 -14.02 -34.92 -11.23
C GLY A 808 -15.13 -35.60 -10.40
N ASN A 809 -15.03 -36.91 -10.19
CA ASN A 809 -15.95 -37.71 -9.36
C ASN A 809 -15.39 -37.96 -7.94
N ASP A 810 -14.15 -37.56 -7.66
CA ASP A 810 -13.58 -37.61 -6.31
C ASP A 810 -14.22 -36.53 -5.42
N ASP A 811 -14.74 -36.91 -4.25
CA ASP A 811 -15.10 -35.93 -3.22
C ASP A 811 -13.84 -35.36 -2.53
N TYR A 812 -14.01 -34.29 -1.74
CA TYR A 812 -12.89 -33.63 -1.07
C TYR A 812 -12.16 -34.53 -0.06
N ILE A 813 -12.80 -35.59 0.45
CA ILE A 813 -12.21 -36.57 1.37
C ILE A 813 -11.35 -37.55 0.58
N SER A 814 -11.81 -38.05 -0.58
CA SER A 814 -11.01 -38.82 -1.54
C SER A 814 -9.74 -38.04 -1.92
N VAL A 815 -9.89 -36.75 -2.25
CA VAL A 815 -8.76 -35.84 -2.51
C VAL A 815 -7.83 -35.71 -1.30
N ALA A 816 -8.36 -35.44 -0.11
CA ALA A 816 -7.55 -35.33 1.12
C ALA A 816 -6.76 -36.61 1.44
N ASN A 817 -7.40 -37.77 1.25
CA ASN A 817 -6.83 -39.09 1.49
C ASN A 817 -5.67 -39.39 0.54
N LYS A 818 -5.87 -39.08 -0.75
CA LYS A 818 -4.85 -39.19 -1.79
C LYS A 818 -3.66 -38.27 -1.52
N LEU A 819 -3.93 -36.98 -1.32
CA LEU A 819 -2.93 -35.97 -0.94
C LEU A 819 -2.05 -36.41 0.24
N PHE A 820 -2.69 -36.98 1.27
CA PHE A 820 -2.03 -37.46 2.47
C PHE A 820 -0.99 -38.57 2.20
N GLU A 821 -1.25 -39.48 1.26
CA GLU A 821 -0.33 -40.57 0.92
C GLU A 821 0.99 -40.09 0.29
N TYR A 822 1.02 -38.86 -0.25
CA TYR A 822 2.25 -38.22 -0.75
C TYR A 822 2.99 -37.38 0.29
N ILE A 823 2.39 -37.02 1.44
CA ILE A 823 3.08 -36.21 2.46
C ILE A 823 3.85 -37.11 3.42
N GLN A 824 5.18 -37.12 3.31
CA GLN A 824 6.02 -37.77 4.32
C GLN A 824 5.90 -37.05 5.67
N SER A 825 5.22 -37.70 6.62
CA SER A 825 5.19 -37.33 8.03
C SER A 825 6.59 -37.01 8.55
N SER A 826 6.81 -35.79 9.06
CA SER A 826 8.05 -35.40 9.75
C SER A 826 7.93 -35.45 11.27
N GLU A 827 6.72 -35.75 11.77
CA GLU A 827 6.39 -35.82 13.19
C GLU A 827 6.79 -37.16 13.80
N GLN A 828 7.32 -37.08 15.01
CA GLN A 828 7.61 -38.28 15.80
C GLN A 828 6.30 -38.81 16.39
N LEU A 829 6.12 -40.14 16.42
CA LEU A 829 5.03 -40.72 17.20
C LEU A 829 5.33 -40.51 18.68
N VAL A 830 4.36 -39.97 19.42
CA VAL A 830 4.47 -39.68 20.85
C VAL A 830 3.39 -40.47 21.58
N ASP A 831 3.80 -41.14 22.65
CA ASP A 831 2.93 -41.77 23.66
C ASP A 831 3.33 -41.25 25.06
N GLN A 832 2.65 -41.74 26.09
CA GLN A 832 2.88 -41.37 27.49
C GLN A 832 4.35 -41.46 27.93
N LYS A 833 5.03 -42.50 27.44
CA LYS A 833 6.40 -42.89 27.81
C LYS A 833 7.43 -42.08 27.03
N TYR A 834 7.12 -41.71 25.79
CA TYR A 834 8.00 -40.91 24.94
C TYR A 834 7.74 -39.40 25.02
N PHE A 835 6.61 -38.92 25.55
CA PHE A 835 6.29 -37.48 25.64
C PHE A 835 7.39 -36.65 26.31
N GLN A 836 7.80 -37.02 27.53
CA GLN A 836 8.87 -36.31 28.24
C GLN A 836 10.21 -36.36 27.49
N ARG A 837 10.51 -37.50 26.83
CA ARG A 837 11.71 -37.66 26.01
C ARG A 837 11.65 -36.78 24.75
N PHE A 838 10.49 -36.68 24.11
CA PHE A 838 10.24 -35.87 22.92
C PHE A 838 10.44 -34.37 23.22
N VAL A 839 9.81 -33.87 24.30
CA VAL A 839 9.95 -32.48 24.76
C VAL A 839 11.40 -32.18 25.13
N LYS A 840 12.05 -33.04 25.92
CA LYS A 840 13.48 -32.92 26.24
C LYS A 840 14.38 -32.92 24.99
N THR A 841 14.07 -33.75 24.00
CA THR A 841 14.82 -33.79 22.73
C THR A 841 14.63 -32.51 21.92
N ALA A 842 13.44 -31.90 21.93
CA ALA A 842 13.19 -30.62 21.29
C ALA A 842 14.04 -29.51 21.94
N PHE A 843 13.98 -29.38 23.28
CA PHE A 843 14.76 -28.37 24.01
C PHE A 843 16.27 -28.58 23.83
N GLN A 844 16.76 -29.82 23.82
CA GLN A 844 18.17 -30.15 23.52
C GLN A 844 18.60 -29.77 22.09
N GLN A 845 17.67 -29.67 21.13
CA GLN A 845 17.93 -29.13 19.78
C GLN A 845 17.74 -27.61 19.68
N ASN A 846 17.51 -26.93 20.81
CA ASN A 846 17.05 -25.55 20.93
C ASN A 846 15.76 -25.24 20.14
N LYS A 847 14.79 -26.16 20.19
CA LYS A 847 13.47 -26.04 19.56
C LYS A 847 12.35 -26.14 20.57
N SER A 848 11.22 -25.50 20.31
CA SER A 848 10.00 -25.75 21.08
C SER A 848 9.31 -27.03 20.58
N ALA A 849 8.60 -27.73 21.47
CA ALA A 849 7.89 -28.95 21.13
C ALA A 849 6.44 -28.62 20.76
N VAL A 850 5.92 -29.21 19.69
CA VAL A 850 4.50 -29.13 19.32
C VAL A 850 3.93 -30.53 19.28
N VAL A 851 2.96 -30.82 20.15
CA VAL A 851 2.29 -32.12 20.22
C VAL A 851 0.83 -31.99 19.79
N TRP A 852 0.43 -32.85 18.86
CA TRP A 852 -0.87 -32.86 18.22
C TRP A 852 -1.64 -34.10 18.66
N PHE A 853 -2.76 -33.92 19.35
CA PHE A 853 -3.58 -34.99 19.89
C PHE A 853 -4.78 -35.22 18.97
N TYR A 854 -5.01 -36.45 18.52
CA TYR A 854 -6.20 -36.80 17.72
C TYR A 854 -6.57 -38.29 17.76
N GLU A 855 -7.84 -38.58 17.51
CA GLU A 855 -8.32 -39.92 17.22
C GLU A 855 -8.13 -40.28 15.75
N ASN A 856 -7.53 -41.43 15.47
CA ASN A 856 -7.34 -41.93 14.11
C ASN A 856 -8.68 -42.36 13.45
N ASN A 857 -9.67 -42.74 14.26
CA ASN A 857 -10.86 -43.47 13.83
C ASN A 857 -12.01 -42.58 13.32
N LYS A 858 -11.96 -41.27 13.55
CA LYS A 858 -13.00 -40.31 13.09
C LYS A 858 -12.82 -40.00 11.60
N GLN A 859 -13.92 -39.83 10.86
CA GLN A 859 -13.91 -39.61 9.40
C GLN A 859 -13.06 -38.40 8.95
N ASN A 860 -12.97 -37.36 9.79
CA ASN A 860 -12.16 -36.16 9.52
C ASN A 860 -10.69 -36.31 9.94
N SER A 861 -10.25 -37.45 10.49
CA SER A 861 -8.88 -37.63 11.00
C SER A 861 -7.84 -37.41 9.91
N LYS A 862 -8.08 -37.90 8.68
CA LYS A 862 -7.19 -37.70 7.52
C LYS A 862 -7.11 -36.25 7.05
N TYR A 863 -8.21 -35.50 7.11
CA TYR A 863 -8.20 -34.05 6.84
C TYR A 863 -7.26 -33.33 7.82
N TYR A 864 -7.42 -33.57 9.13
CA TYR A 864 -6.55 -32.97 10.13
C TYR A 864 -5.09 -33.40 9.94
N GLN A 865 -4.84 -34.70 9.79
CA GLN A 865 -3.50 -35.25 9.53
C GLN A 865 -2.80 -34.61 8.32
N LEU A 866 -3.55 -34.30 7.25
CA LEU A 866 -3.03 -33.58 6.09
C LEU A 866 -2.57 -32.15 6.48
N LEU A 867 -3.31 -31.42 7.31
CA LEU A 867 -2.87 -30.11 7.82
C LEU A 867 -1.60 -30.24 8.66
N ILE A 868 -1.53 -31.24 9.55
CA ILE A 868 -0.37 -31.49 10.43
C ILE A 868 0.88 -31.76 9.58
N HIS A 869 0.81 -32.74 8.66
CA HIS A 869 1.92 -33.13 7.79
C HIS A 869 2.35 -32.01 6.84
N SER A 870 1.42 -31.15 6.44
CA SER A 870 1.72 -29.95 5.67
C SER A 870 2.54 -28.95 6.47
N LEU A 871 2.09 -28.61 7.68
CA LEU A 871 2.73 -27.61 8.54
C LEU A 871 4.09 -28.08 9.08
N SER A 872 4.19 -29.34 9.50
CA SER A 872 5.44 -29.91 10.05
C SER A 872 6.57 -30.01 9.01
N ASN A 873 6.25 -30.11 7.72
CA ASN A 873 7.23 -30.10 6.62
C ASN A 873 7.67 -28.68 6.20
N ILE A 874 7.04 -27.61 6.70
CA ILE A 874 7.48 -26.24 6.39
C ILE A 874 8.86 -26.00 7.01
N LYS A 875 9.87 -25.84 6.15
CA LYS A 875 11.28 -25.72 6.53
C LYS A 875 11.57 -24.66 7.60
N LYS A 876 10.85 -23.53 7.57
CA LYS A 876 10.93 -22.49 8.63
C LYS A 876 10.57 -23.09 9.99
N PHE A 877 9.44 -23.77 10.09
CA PHE A 877 8.95 -24.34 11.34
C PHE A 877 9.85 -25.48 11.81
N GLY A 878 10.23 -26.42 10.94
CA GLY A 878 11.12 -27.54 11.31
C GLY A 878 12.53 -27.14 11.82
N LYS A 879 12.94 -25.88 11.64
CA LYS A 879 14.14 -25.30 12.27
C LYS A 879 13.92 -24.96 13.74
N TYR A 880 12.79 -24.32 14.07
CA TYR A 880 12.49 -23.76 15.40
C TYR A 880 11.62 -24.66 16.28
N LEU A 881 10.93 -25.63 15.66
CA LEU A 881 9.95 -26.50 16.28
C LEU A 881 10.27 -27.97 16.00
N ASN A 882 10.01 -28.83 16.98
CA ASN A 882 9.96 -30.27 16.82
C ASN A 882 8.50 -30.71 16.88
N PHE A 883 8.06 -31.57 15.95
CA PHE A 883 6.65 -31.95 15.81
C PHE A 883 6.44 -33.40 16.28
N GLY A 884 5.38 -33.63 17.05
CA GLY A 884 5.01 -34.93 17.59
C GLY A 884 3.52 -35.18 17.50
N LYS A 885 3.10 -36.40 17.17
CA LYS A 885 1.69 -36.79 17.06
C LYS A 885 1.32 -37.83 18.10
N TYR A 886 0.22 -37.58 18.81
CA TYR A 886 -0.32 -38.41 19.88
C TYR A 886 -1.63 -39.04 19.39
N LEU A 887 -1.60 -40.35 19.15
CA LEU A 887 -2.71 -41.08 18.52
C LEU A 887 -3.58 -41.73 19.59
N ASN A 888 -4.90 -41.50 19.52
CA ASN A 888 -5.89 -42.11 20.41
C ASN A 888 -5.51 -42.02 21.91
N PRO A 889 -5.21 -40.82 22.45
CA PRO A 889 -4.87 -40.65 23.87
C PRO A 889 -5.97 -41.19 24.79
N GLU A 890 -5.58 -41.79 25.91
CA GLU A 890 -6.53 -42.30 26.90
C GLU A 890 -7.14 -41.15 27.73
N LYS A 891 -8.32 -41.36 28.31
CA LYS A 891 -9.06 -40.29 29.02
C LYS A 891 -8.27 -39.69 30.19
N GLU A 892 -7.53 -40.51 30.92
CA GLU A 892 -6.63 -40.06 32.01
C GLU A 892 -5.50 -39.15 31.49
N GLU A 893 -5.09 -39.32 30.24
CA GLU A 893 -4.05 -38.52 29.59
C GLU A 893 -4.60 -37.19 29.10
N LEU A 894 -5.81 -37.20 28.54
CA LEU A 894 -6.55 -35.99 28.20
C LEU A 894 -6.81 -35.13 29.43
N GLU A 895 -7.25 -35.72 30.54
CA GLU A 895 -7.43 -35.03 31.82
C GLU A 895 -6.11 -34.48 32.37
N LYS A 896 -5.03 -35.28 32.34
CA LYS A 896 -3.67 -34.85 32.74
C LYS A 896 -3.11 -33.71 31.88
N PHE A 897 -3.54 -33.60 30.63
CA PHE A 897 -3.19 -32.50 29.74
C PHE A 897 -4.28 -31.41 29.66
N GLU A 898 -5.34 -31.45 30.47
CA GLU A 898 -6.42 -30.45 30.45
C GLU A 898 -7.01 -30.28 29.02
N ILE A 899 -7.26 -31.39 28.32
CA ILE A 899 -7.79 -31.45 26.94
C ILE A 899 -9.22 -32.00 26.94
N ASP A 900 -10.22 -31.11 26.85
CA ASP A 900 -11.63 -31.51 26.83
C ASP A 900 -12.10 -32.10 25.49
N GLN A 901 -11.42 -31.79 24.38
CA GLN A 901 -11.88 -32.10 23.02
C GLN A 901 -10.73 -32.46 22.07
N LEU A 902 -11.02 -33.27 21.04
CA LEU A 902 -10.07 -33.67 20.00
C LEU A 902 -10.59 -33.36 18.58
N PRO A 903 -9.72 -32.90 17.65
CA PRO A 903 -8.27 -32.76 17.78
C PRO A 903 -7.82 -31.53 18.59
N PHE A 904 -6.62 -31.59 19.16
CA PHE A 904 -6.02 -30.51 19.96
C PHE A 904 -4.52 -30.34 19.67
N VAL A 905 -3.97 -29.16 19.96
CA VAL A 905 -2.53 -28.88 19.78
C VAL A 905 -1.98 -28.14 20.99
N ILE A 906 -0.86 -28.65 21.53
CA ILE A 906 -0.11 -28.01 22.62
C ILE A 906 1.29 -27.66 22.12
N GLY A 907 1.66 -26.39 22.32
CA GLY A 907 3.00 -25.86 22.14
C GLY A 907 3.68 -25.74 23.50
N LEU A 908 4.83 -26.38 23.66
CA LEU A 908 5.66 -26.32 24.86
C LEU A 908 6.97 -25.61 24.52
N SER A 909 7.18 -24.43 25.10
CA SER A 909 8.38 -23.63 24.89
C SER A 909 9.27 -23.62 26.13
N GLY A 910 10.57 -23.81 25.93
CA GLY A 910 11.58 -23.79 26.99
C GLY A 910 12.87 -23.14 26.51
N GLY A 911 13.48 -22.32 27.36
CA GLY A 911 14.80 -21.73 27.13
C GLY A 911 15.91 -22.74 27.36
N LEU A 912 17.00 -22.67 26.58
CA LEU A 912 18.23 -23.34 26.99
C LEU A 912 18.93 -22.43 28.01
N ASN A 913 18.76 -22.73 29.30
CA ASN A 913 19.45 -22.03 30.38
C ASN A 913 20.96 -22.32 30.34
N ASN A 914 21.63 -21.67 29.41
CA ASN A 914 23.06 -21.74 29.14
C ASN A 914 23.84 -21.03 30.24
N LYS A 915 23.91 -21.69 31.42
CA LYS A 915 24.90 -21.60 32.53
C LYS A 915 24.22 -21.70 33.90
N GLN A 916 24.37 -22.88 34.50
CA GLN A 916 24.91 -23.05 35.87
C GLN A 916 24.10 -22.65 37.12
N GLU A 917 22.89 -22.09 37.05
CA GLU A 917 21.99 -22.06 38.22
C GLU A 917 21.43 -23.48 38.53
N LYS A 918 22.27 -24.27 39.21
CA LYS A 918 22.02 -25.67 39.61
C LYS A 918 20.93 -25.77 40.70
N GLY A 919 19.67 -25.56 40.33
CA GLY A 919 18.54 -25.79 41.23
C GLY A 919 17.17 -25.43 40.66
N GLN A 920 17.10 -24.42 39.78
CA GLN A 920 15.84 -24.02 39.16
C GLN A 920 15.38 -25.08 38.14
N GLN A 921 14.15 -25.58 38.31
CA GLN A 921 13.51 -26.41 37.28
C GLN A 921 13.15 -25.52 36.09
N GLN A 922 13.32 -26.02 34.87
CA GLN A 922 12.99 -25.25 33.66
C GLN A 922 11.47 -25.09 33.55
N GLU A 923 10.96 -23.89 33.84
CA GLU A 923 9.56 -23.53 33.58
C GLU A 923 9.25 -23.74 32.09
N THR A 924 8.42 -24.74 31.82
CA THR A 924 7.98 -25.07 30.47
C THR A 924 6.70 -24.30 30.18
N LYS A 925 6.78 -23.26 29.35
CA LYS A 925 5.60 -22.45 29.01
C LYS A 925 4.70 -23.24 28.06
N ARG A 926 3.54 -23.65 28.56
CA ARG A 926 2.41 -24.18 27.79
C ARG A 926 1.72 -23.06 27.02
N LEU A 927 1.35 -23.34 25.77
CA LEU A 927 0.63 -22.46 24.86
C LEU A 927 -0.32 -23.33 24.02
N ASP A 928 -1.63 -23.13 24.17
CA ASP A 928 -2.65 -24.02 23.60
C ASP A 928 -3.33 -23.45 22.37
N PHE A 929 -3.78 -24.34 21.49
CA PHE A 929 -4.57 -23.97 20.32
C PHE A 929 -6.07 -23.98 20.63
N SER A 930 -6.66 -22.78 20.80
CA SER A 930 -8.04 -22.55 21.24
C SER A 930 -9.00 -22.07 20.14
N LYS A 931 -8.67 -22.29 18.86
CA LYS A 931 -9.42 -21.76 17.69
C LYS A 931 -9.91 -22.90 16.80
N ASP A 932 -10.78 -22.59 15.83
CA ASP A 932 -11.24 -23.56 14.83
C ASP A 932 -10.07 -24.20 14.09
N PHE A 933 -10.14 -25.51 13.87
CA PHE A 933 -9.03 -26.35 13.36
C PHE A 933 -8.83 -26.23 11.83
N THR A 934 -8.65 -25.00 11.36
CA THR A 934 -8.41 -24.61 9.96
C THR A 934 -6.91 -24.45 9.67
N PHE A 935 -6.51 -24.54 8.40
CA PHE A 935 -5.11 -24.33 8.02
C PHE A 935 -4.60 -22.93 8.43
N SER A 936 -5.39 -21.87 8.20
CA SER A 936 -5.03 -20.49 8.55
C SER A 936 -4.79 -20.29 10.05
N ASN A 937 -5.69 -20.81 10.90
CA ASN A 937 -5.57 -20.67 12.36
C ASN A 937 -4.35 -21.44 12.89
N LEU A 938 -4.17 -22.69 12.44
CA LEU A 938 -3.02 -23.51 12.80
C LEU A 938 -1.71 -22.89 12.31
N TYR A 939 -1.64 -22.42 11.06
CA TYR A 939 -0.46 -21.77 10.50
C TYR A 939 -0.08 -20.51 11.29
N SER A 940 -1.05 -19.69 11.70
CA SER A 940 -0.82 -18.54 12.59
C SER A 940 -0.14 -19.00 13.87
N TYR A 941 -0.80 -19.87 14.65
CA TYR A 941 -0.34 -20.36 15.94
C TYR A 941 1.04 -21.06 15.88
N ILE A 942 1.27 -21.90 14.86
CA ILE A 942 2.57 -22.55 14.64
C ILE A 942 3.65 -21.52 14.24
N SER A 943 3.30 -20.48 13.48
CA SER A 943 4.22 -19.38 13.18
C SER A 943 4.52 -18.51 14.40
N ASP A 944 3.55 -18.28 15.28
CA ASP A 944 3.73 -17.55 16.55
C ASP A 944 4.66 -18.32 17.49
N LEU A 945 4.46 -19.64 17.64
CA LEU A 945 5.38 -20.52 18.38
C LEU A 945 6.80 -20.52 17.79
N ALA A 946 6.92 -20.64 16.46
CA ALA A 946 8.21 -20.58 15.78
C ALA A 946 8.89 -19.22 15.96
N TYR A 947 8.14 -18.12 15.95
CA TYR A 947 8.65 -16.76 16.16
C TYR A 947 9.09 -16.52 17.61
N VAL A 948 8.30 -16.94 18.61
CA VAL A 948 8.70 -16.86 20.02
C VAL A 948 10.02 -17.60 20.24
N LYS A 949 10.18 -18.82 19.67
CA LYS A 949 11.44 -19.56 19.80
C LYS A 949 12.59 -18.94 18.98
N GLN A 950 12.29 -18.38 17.80
CA GLN A 950 13.24 -17.61 17.00
C GLN A 950 13.80 -16.41 17.78
N ASN A 951 12.96 -15.67 18.51
CA ASN A 951 13.40 -14.54 19.33
C ASN A 951 14.21 -14.98 20.55
N GLN A 952 13.79 -16.03 21.26
CA GLN A 952 14.61 -16.62 22.34
C GLN A 952 16.02 -17.00 21.84
N ILE A 953 16.14 -17.60 20.65
CA ILE A 953 17.45 -17.90 20.04
C ILE A 953 18.24 -16.63 19.68
N LEU A 954 17.59 -15.52 19.32
CA LEU A 954 18.23 -14.24 19.03
C LEU A 954 18.66 -13.48 20.30
N GLU A 955 18.02 -13.74 21.44
CA GLU A 955 18.37 -13.17 22.74
C GLU A 955 19.48 -14.00 23.42
N GLU A 956 19.37 -15.33 23.37
CA GLU A 956 20.40 -16.29 23.79
C GLU A 956 21.71 -16.11 22.99
N GLN A 957 21.63 -15.74 21.71
CA GLN A 957 22.78 -15.64 20.81
C GLN A 957 22.96 -14.21 20.27
N LYS A 958 23.64 -13.36 21.04
CA LYS A 958 24.12 -12.05 20.58
C LYS A 958 25.27 -12.21 19.58
N VAL A 959 25.68 -11.13 18.91
CA VAL A 959 26.95 -11.10 18.16
C VAL A 959 28.10 -11.03 19.17
N GLU A 960 28.94 -12.06 19.21
CA GLU A 960 30.03 -12.20 20.19
C GLU A 960 31.32 -11.50 19.71
N GLU A 961 32.16 -11.08 20.66
CA GLU A 961 33.46 -10.43 20.43
C GLU A 961 34.54 -11.48 20.17
N ALA A 962 35.24 -11.38 19.04
CA ALA A 962 36.46 -12.13 18.79
C ALA A 962 37.69 -11.29 19.20
N ASN A 963 38.00 -11.32 20.50
CA ASN A 963 39.11 -10.59 21.14
C ASN A 963 40.49 -11.26 20.94
N SER A 964 40.52 -12.44 20.33
CA SER A 964 41.69 -13.30 20.24
C SER A 964 41.59 -14.24 19.03
N GLN A 965 42.73 -14.79 18.60
CA GLN A 965 42.78 -15.77 17.52
C GLN A 965 41.98 -17.04 17.87
N GLU A 966 42.00 -17.50 19.12
CA GLU A 966 41.22 -18.67 19.57
C GLU A 966 39.71 -18.40 19.47
N ASP A 967 39.23 -17.23 19.90
CA ASP A 967 37.82 -16.86 19.74
C ASP A 967 37.44 -16.71 18.26
N PHE A 968 38.30 -16.09 17.43
CA PHE A 968 38.05 -15.98 15.99
C PHE A 968 37.98 -17.35 15.31
N GLU A 969 38.87 -18.28 15.66
CA GLU A 969 38.84 -19.66 15.16
C GLU A 969 37.59 -20.41 15.64
N LYS A 970 37.28 -20.33 16.93
CA LYS A 970 36.09 -20.91 17.55
C LYS A 970 34.79 -20.43 16.90
N PHE A 971 34.65 -19.13 16.64
CA PHE A 971 33.42 -18.55 16.09
C PHE A 971 33.34 -18.56 14.56
N CYS A 972 34.40 -18.20 13.84
CA CYS A 972 34.37 -18.09 12.37
C CYS A 972 34.90 -19.32 11.62
N ILE A 973 35.88 -20.06 12.17
CA ILE A 973 36.62 -21.08 11.39
C ILE A 973 36.09 -22.49 11.68
N SER A 974 36.01 -22.90 12.95
CA SER A 974 35.59 -24.24 13.39
C SER A 974 34.19 -24.62 12.93
N GLN A 975 33.31 -23.62 12.78
CA GLN A 975 31.90 -23.77 12.42
C GLN A 975 31.67 -24.20 10.95
N ASN A 976 32.74 -24.26 10.14
CA ASN A 976 32.73 -24.70 8.74
C ASN A 976 31.66 -24.00 7.86
N LYS A 977 31.37 -22.73 8.19
CA LYS A 977 30.35 -21.90 7.54
C LYS A 977 30.87 -20.46 7.39
N PRO A 978 30.37 -19.67 6.43
CA PRO A 978 30.82 -18.29 6.25
C PRO A 978 30.57 -17.42 7.48
N CYS A 979 31.48 -16.51 7.79
CA CYS A 979 31.37 -15.57 8.89
C CYS A 979 30.96 -14.17 8.37
N VAL A 980 30.01 -13.51 9.03
CA VAL A 980 29.83 -12.07 8.93
C VAL A 980 30.55 -11.44 10.11
N ILE A 981 31.51 -10.57 9.81
CA ILE A 981 32.42 -9.97 10.78
C ILE A 981 32.21 -8.45 10.72
N GLY A 982 31.81 -7.84 11.85
CA GLY A 982 31.80 -6.39 12.01
C GLY A 982 33.10 -5.90 12.63
N PHE A 983 33.84 -5.06 11.92
CA PHE A 983 34.99 -4.33 12.48
C PHE A 983 34.48 -3.01 13.07
N LEU A 984 34.52 -2.91 14.40
CA LEU A 984 33.99 -1.81 15.18
C LEU A 984 35.13 -1.08 15.94
N SER A 985 34.80 0.03 16.62
CA SER A 985 35.72 0.80 17.45
C SER A 985 35.08 1.10 18.81
N GLN A 986 35.72 0.71 19.92
CA GLN A 986 35.23 1.05 21.26
C GLN A 986 35.60 2.47 21.74
N ILE A 987 36.25 3.31 20.92
CA ILE A 987 36.66 4.67 21.35
C ILE A 987 35.44 5.54 21.69
N GLU A 988 34.42 5.52 20.85
CA GLU A 988 33.17 6.28 21.03
C GLU A 988 32.09 5.31 21.54
N LYS A 989 31.82 5.34 22.86
CA LYS A 989 30.95 4.33 23.52
C LYS A 989 29.57 4.23 22.87
N ASP A 990 28.91 5.37 22.68
CA ASP A 990 27.50 5.38 22.31
C ASP A 990 27.31 5.04 20.83
N LYS A 991 28.29 5.42 19.99
CA LYS A 991 28.42 4.96 18.61
C LYS A 991 28.73 3.46 18.53
N PHE A 992 29.63 2.94 19.37
CA PHE A 992 29.91 1.50 19.45
C PHE A 992 28.66 0.69 19.80
N GLU A 993 27.86 1.17 20.76
CA GLU A 993 26.61 0.52 21.17
C GLU A 993 25.57 0.56 20.03
N LEU A 994 25.45 1.68 19.31
CA LEU A 994 24.60 1.81 18.11
C LEU A 994 25.05 0.89 16.95
N ASP A 995 26.34 0.88 16.63
CA ASP A 995 26.91 0.03 15.57
C ASP A 995 26.72 -1.47 15.91
N LEU A 996 26.96 -1.85 17.16
CA LEU A 996 26.74 -3.21 17.64
C LEU A 996 25.23 -3.56 17.64
N GLU A 997 24.35 -2.63 17.98
CA GLU A 997 22.90 -2.86 17.87
C GLU A 997 22.48 -3.05 16.40
N ASN A 998 22.99 -2.24 15.47
CA ASN A 998 22.74 -2.37 14.03
C ASN A 998 23.26 -3.70 13.47
N LEU A 999 24.40 -4.20 13.96
CA LEU A 999 24.91 -5.53 13.61
C LEU A 999 24.04 -6.67 14.19
N ASN A 1000 23.49 -6.50 15.40
CA ASN A 1000 22.52 -7.43 15.97
C ASN A 1000 21.17 -7.38 15.22
N LYS A 1001 20.66 -6.19 14.85
CA LYS A 1001 19.46 -6.01 14.00
C LYS A 1001 19.65 -6.71 12.65
N LEU A 1002 20.79 -6.48 11.98
CA LEU A 1002 21.16 -7.14 10.73
C LEU A 1002 21.14 -8.68 10.86
N ARG A 1003 21.74 -9.21 11.94
CA ARG A 1003 21.71 -10.66 12.24
C ARG A 1003 20.29 -11.21 12.29
N ARG A 1004 19.31 -10.50 12.88
CA ARG A 1004 17.90 -10.95 12.95
C ARG A 1004 17.32 -11.23 11.57
N HIS A 1005 17.62 -10.38 10.58
CA HIS A 1005 17.13 -10.54 9.19
C HIS A 1005 17.74 -11.72 8.43
N PHE A 1006 18.90 -12.24 8.86
CA PHE A 1006 19.62 -13.32 8.19
C PHE A 1006 19.80 -14.58 9.07
N ILE A 1007 19.02 -14.72 10.15
CA ILE A 1007 19.08 -15.88 11.06
C ILE A 1007 18.85 -17.23 10.36
N ASP A 1008 18.11 -17.24 9.25
CA ASP A 1008 17.86 -18.43 8.42
C ASP A 1008 19.00 -18.80 7.46
N GLN A 1009 20.02 -17.94 7.33
CA GLN A 1009 21.26 -18.27 6.66
C GLN A 1009 22.23 -18.97 7.60
N ASN A 1010 22.95 -19.96 7.08
CA ASN A 1010 24.01 -20.63 7.82
C ASN A 1010 25.29 -19.77 7.85
N TYR A 1011 25.27 -18.69 8.64
CA TYR A 1011 26.41 -17.82 8.91
C TYR A 1011 26.85 -17.90 10.37
N SER A 1012 28.13 -17.62 10.64
CA SER A 1012 28.61 -17.14 11.94
C SER A 1012 28.49 -15.62 11.99
N TRP A 1013 28.35 -15.07 13.19
CA TRP A 1013 28.26 -13.64 13.43
C TRP A 1013 29.19 -13.26 14.56
N VAL A 1014 30.20 -12.43 14.27
CA VAL A 1014 31.13 -11.89 15.26
C VAL A 1014 31.32 -10.40 15.04
N TRP A 1015 31.86 -9.73 16.04
CA TRP A 1015 32.49 -8.43 15.87
C TRP A 1015 33.93 -8.45 16.42
N VAL A 1016 34.77 -7.57 15.88
CA VAL A 1016 36.20 -7.44 16.18
C VAL A 1016 36.49 -5.97 16.43
N ASP A 1017 37.28 -5.65 17.46
CA ASP A 1017 37.80 -4.29 17.65
C ASP A 1017 38.92 -4.05 16.61
N GLY A 1018 38.65 -3.19 15.63
CA GLY A 1018 39.58 -2.93 14.53
C GLY A 1018 40.83 -2.13 14.94
N ILE A 1019 40.81 -1.49 16.11
CA ILE A 1019 41.95 -0.72 16.62
C ILE A 1019 42.86 -1.64 17.44
N CYS A 1020 42.29 -2.57 18.21
CA CYS A 1020 43.07 -3.64 18.83
C CYS A 1020 43.73 -4.52 17.77
N HIS A 1021 42.94 -5.00 16.79
CA HIS A 1021 43.37 -5.94 15.75
C HIS A 1021 43.73 -5.23 14.44
N SER A 1022 44.64 -4.27 14.59
CA SER A 1022 45.21 -3.44 13.52
C SER A 1022 45.80 -4.22 12.34
N GLU A 1023 46.38 -5.41 12.56
CA GLU A 1023 46.99 -6.21 11.50
C GLU A 1023 45.93 -6.83 10.57
N SER A 1024 44.79 -7.23 11.14
CA SER A 1024 43.62 -7.72 10.38
C SER A 1024 43.10 -6.63 9.43
N LEU A 1025 43.13 -5.35 9.83
CA LEU A 1025 42.80 -4.23 8.94
C LEU A 1025 43.78 -4.11 7.76
N LYS A 1026 45.09 -4.27 8.00
CA LYS A 1026 46.11 -4.24 6.94
C LYS A 1026 45.93 -5.39 5.95
N GLN A 1027 45.70 -6.62 6.44
CA GLN A 1027 45.38 -7.79 5.60
C GLN A 1027 44.16 -7.53 4.71
N LEU A 1028 43.11 -6.90 5.25
CA LEU A 1028 41.90 -6.51 4.52
C LEU A 1028 42.05 -5.26 3.63
N LYS A 1029 43.22 -4.61 3.66
CA LYS A 1029 43.56 -3.35 2.96
C LYS A 1029 42.61 -2.19 3.35
N LYS A 1030 42.40 -2.07 4.67
CA LYS A 1030 41.63 -1.03 5.37
C LYS A 1030 42.53 -0.28 6.37
N GLN A 1031 42.05 0.85 6.86
CA GLN A 1031 42.68 1.68 7.89
C GLN A 1031 41.69 1.96 9.01
N GLU A 1032 42.15 2.38 10.19
CA GLU A 1032 41.28 2.68 11.36
C GLU A 1032 40.18 3.70 11.02
N GLN A 1033 40.48 4.69 10.17
CA GLN A 1033 39.54 5.66 9.60
C GLN A 1033 38.45 5.06 8.66
N ASN A 1034 38.40 3.74 8.49
CA ASN A 1034 37.32 3.05 7.79
C ASN A 1034 36.32 2.37 8.73
N LEU A 1035 36.52 2.45 10.05
CA LEU A 1035 35.61 1.89 11.06
C LEU A 1035 34.36 2.79 11.25
N PRO A 1036 33.15 2.22 11.38
CA PRO A 1036 32.81 0.80 11.34
C PRO A 1036 32.66 0.25 9.91
N PHE A 1037 32.93 -1.05 9.70
CA PHE A 1037 32.58 -1.75 8.45
C PHE A 1037 32.32 -3.25 8.67
N ILE A 1038 31.52 -3.87 7.79
CA ILE A 1038 31.34 -5.33 7.79
C ILE A 1038 32.07 -6.00 6.62
N ILE A 1039 32.47 -7.26 6.84
CA ILE A 1039 32.88 -8.18 5.77
C ILE A 1039 32.09 -9.49 5.84
N TYR A 1040 32.00 -10.15 4.69
CA TYR A 1040 31.60 -11.56 4.60
C TYR A 1040 32.85 -12.39 4.31
N TYR A 1041 33.12 -13.44 5.08
CA TYR A 1041 34.32 -14.26 4.98
C TYR A 1041 33.95 -15.74 4.76
N ASP A 1042 34.53 -16.36 3.72
CA ASP A 1042 34.32 -17.75 3.31
C ASP A 1042 35.64 -18.52 3.55
N ASN A 1043 35.89 -18.86 4.82
CA ASN A 1043 37.14 -19.42 5.34
C ASN A 1043 37.65 -20.63 4.53
N GLN A 1044 36.76 -21.54 4.14
CA GLN A 1044 37.03 -22.71 3.29
C GLN A 1044 37.76 -22.40 1.97
N LYS A 1045 37.74 -21.14 1.52
CA LYS A 1045 38.27 -20.69 0.22
C LYS A 1045 39.15 -19.43 0.37
N ASN A 1046 39.59 -19.15 1.60
CA ASN A 1046 40.30 -17.95 2.05
C ASN A 1046 39.95 -16.66 1.28
N ARG A 1047 38.66 -16.29 1.31
CA ARG A 1047 38.15 -15.17 0.52
C ARG A 1047 37.12 -14.38 1.28
N TYR A 1048 37.11 -13.07 1.06
CA TYR A 1048 36.17 -12.15 1.67
C TYR A 1048 35.44 -11.28 0.63
N LYS A 1049 34.37 -10.65 1.09
CA LYS A 1049 33.76 -9.50 0.45
C LYS A 1049 33.72 -8.35 1.44
N ASP A 1050 33.99 -7.15 0.96
CA ASP A 1050 33.91 -5.92 1.72
C ASP A 1050 32.59 -5.18 1.50
N PHE A 1051 32.03 -4.65 2.58
CA PHE A 1051 31.06 -3.55 2.51
C PHE A 1051 31.75 -2.29 1.96
N LYS A 1052 31.04 -1.57 1.09
CA LYS A 1052 31.56 -0.43 0.32
C LYS A 1052 30.71 0.84 0.38
N GLU A 1053 29.56 0.77 1.01
CA GLU A 1053 28.71 1.92 1.27
C GLU A 1053 29.25 2.65 2.51
N LYS A 1054 28.96 3.96 2.63
CA LYS A 1054 29.54 4.79 3.70
C LYS A 1054 28.81 4.65 5.03
N ASP A 1055 27.54 4.26 4.98
CA ASP A 1055 26.61 4.41 6.08
C ASP A 1055 26.36 3.03 6.72
N PHE A 1056 26.63 2.90 8.02
CA PHE A 1056 26.57 1.63 8.76
C PHE A 1056 25.14 1.26 9.20
N THR A 1057 24.17 1.45 8.31
CA THR A 1057 22.74 1.21 8.56
C THR A 1057 22.37 -0.24 8.27
N VAL A 1058 21.32 -0.72 8.95
CA VAL A 1058 20.81 -2.09 8.76
C VAL A 1058 20.38 -2.33 7.31
N GLN A 1059 19.76 -1.33 6.69
CA GLN A 1059 19.20 -1.33 5.34
C GLN A 1059 20.31 -1.51 4.29
N SER A 1060 21.40 -0.73 4.37
CA SER A 1060 22.56 -0.83 3.49
C SER A 1060 23.30 -2.16 3.67
N MET A 1061 23.52 -2.58 4.93
CA MET A 1061 24.13 -3.88 5.21
C MET A 1061 23.27 -5.07 4.74
N MET A 1062 21.94 -4.96 4.79
CA MET A 1062 21.00 -5.95 4.24
C MET A 1062 21.07 -6.03 2.71
N TYR A 1063 21.15 -4.89 2.02
CA TYR A 1063 21.34 -4.86 0.57
C TYR A 1063 22.65 -5.55 0.18
N TYR A 1064 23.73 -5.21 0.86
CA TYR A 1064 25.05 -5.81 0.70
C TYR A 1064 25.02 -7.34 0.86
N LEU A 1065 24.49 -7.88 1.97
CA LEU A 1065 24.44 -9.34 2.17
C LEU A 1065 23.56 -10.05 1.13
N LYS A 1066 22.44 -9.45 0.69
CA LYS A 1066 21.64 -9.98 -0.43
C LYS A 1066 22.44 -10.01 -1.75
N GLN A 1067 23.33 -9.06 -2.00
CA GLN A 1067 24.25 -9.11 -3.13
C GLN A 1067 25.32 -10.20 -2.96
N VAL A 1068 25.83 -10.45 -1.74
CA VAL A 1068 26.74 -11.56 -1.48
C VAL A 1068 26.08 -12.90 -1.79
N GLU A 1069 24.86 -13.14 -1.32
CA GLU A 1069 24.08 -14.35 -1.62
C GLU A 1069 23.88 -14.54 -3.13
N LYS A 1070 23.35 -13.51 -3.81
CA LYS A 1070 23.09 -13.52 -5.26
C LYS A 1070 24.34 -13.80 -6.10
N ASN A 1071 25.52 -13.44 -5.60
CA ASN A 1071 26.80 -13.60 -6.30
C ASN A 1071 27.70 -14.71 -5.73
N ARG A 1072 27.23 -15.53 -4.76
CA ARG A 1072 28.06 -16.48 -3.98
C ARG A 1072 28.90 -17.47 -4.83
N LYS A 1073 28.41 -17.82 -6.02
CA LYS A 1073 29.07 -18.71 -7.00
C LYS A 1073 30.09 -18.02 -7.92
N LYS A 1074 30.08 -16.68 -8.03
CA LYS A 1074 30.93 -15.91 -8.95
C LYS A 1074 32.30 -15.64 -8.32
N LYS A 1075 33.36 -16.35 -8.75
CA LYS A 1075 34.73 -16.14 -8.21
C LYS A 1075 35.17 -14.66 -8.22
N LYS A 1076 35.00 -13.96 -9.34
CA LYS A 1076 35.38 -12.53 -9.52
C LYS A 1076 34.65 -11.52 -8.63
N PHE A 1077 33.64 -11.92 -7.84
CA PHE A 1077 32.95 -11.00 -6.92
C PHE A 1077 33.75 -10.76 -5.62
N TYR A 1078 34.56 -11.75 -5.23
CA TYR A 1078 35.28 -11.83 -3.97
C TYR A 1078 36.74 -11.39 -4.12
N THR A 1079 37.30 -10.86 -3.03
CA THR A 1079 38.74 -10.69 -2.85
C THR A 1079 39.27 -11.95 -2.15
N TYR A 1080 40.41 -12.46 -2.59
CA TYR A 1080 41.11 -13.55 -1.90
C TYR A 1080 42.12 -12.93 -0.93
N LEU A 1081 42.30 -13.55 0.23
CA LEU A 1081 43.45 -13.29 1.08
C LEU A 1081 44.53 -14.31 0.72
N ASP A 1082 45.79 -13.92 0.89
CA ASP A 1082 46.93 -14.82 0.66
C ASP A 1082 47.02 -15.82 1.82
N ASP A 1083 47.12 -15.30 3.06
CA ASP A 1083 47.06 -16.05 4.32
C ASP A 1083 45.67 -15.92 5.00
N PRO A 1084 45.28 -16.81 5.94
CA PRO A 1084 44.03 -16.68 6.69
C PRO A 1084 43.96 -15.35 7.45
N LEU A 1085 42.75 -14.86 7.74
CA LEU A 1085 42.59 -13.64 8.56
C LEU A 1085 43.02 -13.91 10.01
N GLU A 1086 44.06 -13.21 10.47
CA GLU A 1086 44.65 -13.36 11.81
C GLU A 1086 44.28 -12.21 12.75
N MET A 1087 44.09 -12.50 14.04
CA MET A 1087 43.84 -11.50 15.09
C MET A 1087 45.12 -11.19 15.87
N ASP A 1088 45.43 -9.91 16.06
CA ASP A 1088 46.54 -9.45 16.92
C ASP A 1088 46.45 -10.02 18.35
N VAL A 1089 47.55 -10.59 18.88
CA VAL A 1089 47.65 -11.05 20.28
C VAL A 1089 47.98 -9.85 21.18
N ARG A 1090 46.97 -9.10 21.62
CA ARG A 1090 47.13 -7.87 22.41
C ARG A 1090 46.04 -7.71 23.47
N ASP A 1091 46.31 -6.92 24.51
CA ASP A 1091 45.30 -6.48 25.47
C ASP A 1091 44.49 -5.30 24.90
N CYS A 1092 43.32 -5.61 24.34
CA CYS A 1092 42.42 -4.61 23.76
C CYS A 1092 41.92 -3.59 24.78
N LYS A 1093 41.78 -3.94 26.07
CA LYS A 1093 41.33 -3.00 27.10
C LYS A 1093 42.40 -1.95 27.35
N LYS A 1094 43.67 -2.36 27.42
CA LYS A 1094 44.81 -1.44 27.52
C LYS A 1094 44.92 -0.53 26.29
N ILE A 1095 44.84 -1.08 25.07
CA ILE A 1095 44.91 -0.30 23.83
C ILE A 1095 43.77 0.73 23.76
N ASN A 1096 42.54 0.32 24.07
CA ASN A 1096 41.38 1.21 24.03
C ASN A 1096 41.41 2.28 25.13
N GLN A 1097 42.09 2.03 26.26
CA GLN A 1097 42.39 3.06 27.26
C GLN A 1097 43.45 4.05 26.76
N GLU A 1098 44.58 3.56 26.21
CA GLU A 1098 45.64 4.41 25.68
C GLU A 1098 45.16 5.30 24.53
N GLN A 1099 44.34 4.77 23.60
CA GLN A 1099 43.77 5.54 22.49
C GLN A 1099 42.70 6.55 22.97
N LYS A 1100 41.91 6.24 24.00
CA LYS A 1100 40.99 7.20 24.63
C LYS A 1100 41.75 8.35 25.30
N VAL A 1101 42.86 8.06 25.97
CA VAL A 1101 43.74 9.10 26.56
C VAL A 1101 44.37 9.97 25.47
N ARG A 1102 44.88 9.39 24.38
CA ARG A 1102 45.42 10.17 23.25
C ARG A 1102 44.37 11.08 22.60
N LYS A 1103 43.19 10.54 22.27
CA LYS A 1103 42.11 11.36 21.69
C LYS A 1103 41.63 12.47 22.63
N TYR A 1104 41.70 12.26 23.94
CA TYR A 1104 41.43 13.30 24.95
C TYR A 1104 42.59 14.32 25.13
N GLN A 1105 43.78 14.04 24.60
CA GLN A 1105 44.93 14.96 24.53
C GLN A 1105 45.03 15.70 23.19
N GLU A 1106 44.28 15.25 22.16
CA GLU A 1106 44.16 15.88 20.84
C GLU A 1106 42.97 16.86 20.72
N LEU A 1107 42.11 16.92 21.76
CA LEU A 1107 40.92 17.77 21.87
C LEU A 1107 41.14 18.94 22.86
#